data_AF-A0A938IKL2-F1
#
_entry.id   AF-A0A938IKL2-F1
#
_cell.length_a   1.000
_cell.length_b   1.000
_cell.length_c   1.000
_cell.angle_alpha   90.00
_cell.angle_beta   90.00
_cell.angle_gamma   90.00
#
_symmetry.space_group_name_H-M   'P 1'
#
loop_
_entity.id
_entity.type
_entity.pdbx_description
1 polymer ?
#
loop_
_entity_poly.entity_id
_entity_poly.type
_entity_poly.pdbx_seq_one_letter_code
_entity_poly.pdbx_strand_id
1 'polypeptide(L)'
;MPNDTPQWRVLQETVRTGDADGARRAIESMVAARRDAVGEHTEWGLVCEQAGLLALAFTEFQLAVRDRPDDPIAGFHLAQHYRERGDTGRASGLLARLLESNPAEETWLRLYVEILCEDGAAPRAVEAIDRAAEQGLDPSTANVLRRSTGASRDDDHEDAAEKWKRELVPTDADCVRFHTLFSGREGVYARQWVKPDGEGGYSPIQEPLTPQVVRNHLLGNYTVGVYVLRLDATATFFAVDLDIDKQALQRARGDHRYAQTLRDTLRAEGPRLLGALRELGFEPVFENSGYKGRHYWVFLEEPEPAESLHLLGRLFLAWQAAQLPPGFHLEFFPKQPTLKGKGLGNLIKLPLGIHRRTGYRSQFLDDRGEWIDDPLGALRGVSLMGRDRLHAAIQRLKGMPEAAGGGAGSVGGSTEAERPPWEGEGGRATVPGPPPPARMPVWTEADFDADGRMRHLLAHCPVLAELKRIVDGHRRLTHEEQLVLIHSMGHVEGGPQAVNYLFAQCSDVGPEKYMKDRLKGNPVSCPSIRKKVPHITRRVACRCPFEFAKDRYPSPVLHLMTMSDGSPGAAAAPQALDVATLARRYGVADRKRADVLREWEQLKEAMVAALRGLPDRCVKCDGGWYCLVEKEGIEELRWDREETSAAVESDGVSADGWAAEGGRTDGGG
;
A
#
# COMPACT_ATOMS: atom_id res chain seq x y z
N MET A 1 38.68 36.93 -19.73
CA MET A 1 37.74 38.07 -19.64
C MET A 1 37.57 38.65 -21.04
N PRO A 2 36.54 38.27 -21.81
CA PRO A 2 36.32 38.87 -23.12
C PRO A 2 35.59 40.21 -22.95
N ASN A 3 36.35 41.23 -22.54
CA ASN A 3 35.86 42.55 -22.15
C ASN A 3 35.51 43.50 -23.32
N ASP A 4 35.34 42.98 -24.54
CA ASP A 4 35.19 43.85 -25.73
C ASP A 4 34.22 43.31 -26.79
N THR A 5 33.19 42.59 -26.35
CA THR A 5 32.08 42.21 -27.22
C THR A 5 31.17 43.42 -27.44
N PRO A 6 30.60 43.63 -28.65
CA PRO A 6 29.66 44.71 -28.94
C PRO A 6 28.53 44.87 -27.89
N GLN A 7 28.15 43.76 -27.26
CA GLN A 7 27.15 43.60 -26.22
C GLN A 7 27.55 44.28 -24.90
N TRP A 8 28.81 44.13 -24.49
CA TRP A 8 29.34 44.77 -23.29
C TRP A 8 29.37 46.30 -23.43
N ARG A 9 29.65 46.78 -24.66
CA ARG A 9 29.58 48.21 -24.99
C ARG A 9 28.16 48.77 -24.89
N VAL A 10 27.12 47.98 -25.22
CA VAL A 10 25.71 48.39 -25.05
C VAL A 10 25.35 48.53 -23.56
N LEU A 11 25.75 47.57 -22.73
CA LEU A 11 25.56 47.64 -21.27
C LEU A 11 26.31 48.84 -20.64
N GLN A 12 27.57 49.04 -21.01
CA GLN A 12 28.39 50.15 -20.50
C GLN A 12 27.89 51.52 -20.96
N GLU A 13 27.47 51.67 -22.22
CA GLU A 13 26.91 52.93 -22.74
C GLU A 13 25.57 53.26 -22.08
N THR A 14 24.81 52.24 -21.69
CA THR A 14 23.53 52.43 -21.00
C THR A 14 23.70 52.87 -19.54
N VAL A 15 24.67 52.30 -18.82
CA VAL A 15 25.05 52.78 -17.47
C VAL A 15 25.52 54.24 -17.54
N ARG A 16 26.15 54.64 -18.65
CA ARG A 16 26.60 56.01 -18.90
C ARG A 16 25.47 56.99 -19.24
N THR A 17 24.37 56.52 -19.82
CA THR A 17 23.26 57.35 -20.34
C THR A 17 21.98 57.29 -19.49
N GLY A 18 21.86 56.33 -18.57
CA GLY A 18 20.75 56.22 -17.62
C GLY A 18 19.47 55.56 -18.16
N ASP A 19 19.45 55.04 -19.39
CA ASP A 19 18.28 54.40 -20.02
C ASP A 19 18.24 52.88 -19.80
N ALA A 20 17.96 52.45 -18.57
CA ALA A 20 17.92 51.02 -18.21
C ALA A 20 16.91 50.19 -19.03
N ASP A 21 15.81 50.81 -19.49
CA ASP A 21 14.77 50.12 -20.27
C ASP A 21 15.18 49.90 -21.72
N GLY A 22 15.98 50.81 -22.30
CA GLY A 22 16.61 50.65 -23.61
C GLY A 22 17.56 49.44 -23.67
N ALA A 23 18.42 49.28 -22.65
CA ALA A 23 19.31 48.11 -22.57
C ALA A 23 18.55 46.80 -22.46
N ARG A 24 17.50 46.74 -21.62
CA ARG A 24 16.70 45.53 -21.44
C ARG A 24 16.08 45.06 -22.75
N ARG A 25 15.45 45.97 -23.50
CA ARG A 25 14.87 45.65 -24.82
C ARG A 25 15.91 45.19 -25.83
N ALA A 26 17.10 45.79 -25.83
CA ALA A 26 18.20 45.37 -26.70
C ALA A 26 18.69 43.95 -26.36
N ILE A 27 18.89 43.66 -25.07
CA ILE A 27 19.31 42.33 -24.59
C ILE A 27 18.25 41.27 -24.93
N GLU A 28 16.97 41.55 -24.68
CA GLU A 28 15.85 40.66 -25.03
C GLU A 28 15.84 40.31 -26.52
N SER A 29 16.02 41.31 -27.38
CA SER A 29 16.05 41.12 -28.84
C SER A 29 17.25 40.28 -29.29
N MET A 30 18.44 40.52 -28.72
CA MET A 30 19.66 39.80 -29.09
C MET A 30 19.66 38.35 -28.60
N VAL A 31 19.14 38.09 -27.40
CA VAL A 31 18.98 36.73 -26.85
C VAL A 31 17.95 35.95 -27.64
N ALA A 32 16.81 36.57 -27.98
CA ALA A 32 15.78 35.94 -28.80
C ALA A 32 16.31 35.52 -30.19
N ALA A 33 17.18 36.33 -30.81
CA ALA A 33 17.79 36.04 -32.11
C ALA A 33 18.81 34.89 -32.08
N ARG A 34 19.25 34.45 -30.89
CA ARG A 34 20.33 33.47 -30.70
C ARG A 34 19.88 32.15 -30.06
N ARG A 35 18.57 31.90 -29.97
CA ARG A 35 18.01 30.68 -29.36
C ARG A 35 18.57 29.36 -29.92
N ASP A 36 18.93 29.36 -31.21
CA ASP A 36 19.47 28.19 -31.92
C ASP A 36 21.00 28.24 -32.12
N ALA A 37 21.68 29.26 -31.56
CA ALA A 37 23.13 29.31 -31.57
C ALA A 37 23.72 28.23 -30.64
N VAL A 38 24.99 27.90 -30.84
CA VAL A 38 25.75 26.97 -29.99
C VAL A 38 26.90 27.75 -29.36
N GLY A 39 27.01 27.67 -28.04
CA GLY A 39 28.03 28.39 -27.27
C GLY A 39 27.70 29.86 -26.95
N GLU A 40 28.50 30.43 -26.03
CA GLU A 40 28.33 31.78 -25.44
C GLU A 40 27.09 31.97 -24.53
N HIS A 41 26.28 30.92 -24.35
CA HIS A 41 25.07 30.97 -23.52
C HIS A 41 25.35 31.32 -22.05
N THR A 42 26.52 30.95 -21.51
CA THR A 42 26.91 31.26 -20.13
C THR A 42 27.11 32.77 -19.95
N GLU A 43 27.81 33.40 -20.88
CA GLU A 43 28.03 34.84 -20.91
C GLU A 43 26.72 35.61 -21.09
N TRP A 44 25.83 35.11 -21.96
CA TRP A 44 24.51 35.71 -22.16
C TRP A 44 23.58 35.54 -20.96
N GLY A 45 23.65 34.41 -20.26
CA GLY A 45 22.94 34.19 -19.00
C GLY A 45 23.32 35.21 -17.93
N LEU A 46 24.63 35.44 -17.74
CA LEU A 46 25.15 36.44 -16.80
C LEU A 46 24.74 37.87 -17.15
N VAL A 47 24.78 38.23 -18.43
CA VAL A 47 24.30 39.52 -18.94
C VAL A 47 22.82 39.72 -18.65
N CYS A 48 22.01 38.68 -18.85
CA CYS A 48 20.58 38.72 -18.54
C CYS A 48 20.33 38.91 -17.04
N GLU A 49 21.07 38.23 -16.16
CA GLU A 49 20.94 38.42 -14.70
C GLU A 49 21.28 39.85 -14.28
N GLN A 50 22.39 40.41 -14.78
CA GLN A 50 22.80 41.79 -14.49
C GLN A 50 21.75 42.81 -14.95
N ALA A 51 21.06 42.53 -16.05
CA ALA A 51 19.96 43.35 -16.55
C ALA A 51 18.63 43.13 -15.81
N GLY A 52 18.53 42.13 -14.92
CA GLY A 52 17.29 41.74 -14.22
C GLY A 52 16.32 40.89 -15.05
N LEU A 53 16.78 40.31 -16.16
CA LEU A 53 16.01 39.48 -17.09
C LEU A 53 16.10 37.99 -16.70
N LEU A 54 15.68 37.66 -15.48
CA LEU A 54 15.90 36.34 -14.85
C LEU A 54 15.31 35.16 -15.64
N ALA A 55 14.19 35.36 -16.34
CA ALA A 55 13.57 34.30 -17.16
C ALA A 55 14.41 33.94 -18.39
N LEU A 56 15.03 34.95 -19.02
CA LEU A 56 15.95 34.74 -20.14
C LEU A 56 17.28 34.17 -19.65
N ALA A 57 17.81 34.68 -18.53
CA ALA A 57 19.01 34.13 -17.88
C ALA A 57 18.89 32.63 -17.62
N PHE A 58 17.77 32.20 -17.02
CA PHE A 58 17.49 30.79 -16.78
C PHE A 58 17.50 29.95 -18.06
N THR A 59 16.91 30.46 -19.13
CA THR A 59 16.86 29.77 -20.43
C THR A 59 18.27 29.62 -21.01
N GLU A 60 19.06 30.70 -20.97
CA GLU A 60 20.45 30.70 -21.44
C GLU A 60 21.31 29.73 -20.62
N PHE A 61 21.18 29.68 -19.29
CA PHE A 61 21.93 28.69 -18.50
C PHE A 61 21.50 27.24 -18.76
N GLN A 62 20.24 26.98 -19.11
CA GLN A 62 19.81 25.65 -19.57
C GLN A 62 20.46 25.27 -20.90
N LEU A 63 20.57 26.21 -21.84
CA LEU A 63 21.23 26.01 -23.13
C LEU A 63 22.76 25.84 -22.95
N ALA A 64 23.37 26.58 -22.04
CA ALA A 64 24.77 26.42 -21.68
C ALA A 64 25.07 25.02 -21.11
N VAL A 65 24.24 24.51 -20.19
CA VAL A 65 24.39 23.16 -19.63
C VAL A 65 24.03 22.06 -20.66
N ARG A 66 23.15 22.34 -21.63
CA ARG A 66 22.90 21.45 -22.78
C ARG A 66 24.17 21.29 -23.63
N ASP A 67 24.81 22.41 -23.96
CA ASP A 67 25.98 22.43 -24.84
C ASP A 67 27.24 21.92 -24.12
N ARG A 68 27.35 22.23 -22.83
CA ARG A 68 28.45 21.81 -21.96
C ARG A 68 27.91 21.43 -20.58
N PRO A 69 27.61 20.13 -20.35
CA PRO A 69 27.05 19.65 -19.09
C PRO A 69 27.90 19.95 -17.85
N ASP A 70 29.21 20.05 -18.02
CA ASP A 70 30.18 20.31 -16.96
C ASP A 70 30.53 21.81 -16.86
N ASP A 71 29.69 22.71 -17.35
CA ASP A 71 29.87 24.15 -17.20
C ASP A 71 29.71 24.57 -15.73
N PRO A 72 30.80 24.97 -15.03
CA PRO A 72 30.72 25.28 -13.61
C PRO A 72 29.95 26.57 -13.33
N ILE A 73 30.04 27.54 -14.23
CA ILE A 73 29.37 28.84 -14.06
C ILE A 73 27.88 28.66 -14.38
N ALA A 74 27.55 28.13 -15.55
CA ALA A 74 26.15 27.94 -15.91
C ALA A 74 25.45 26.94 -14.99
N GLY A 75 26.13 25.86 -14.57
CA GLY A 75 25.57 24.88 -13.65
C GLY A 75 25.25 25.47 -12.28
N PHE A 76 26.12 26.34 -11.74
CA PHE A 76 25.90 26.97 -10.43
C PHE A 76 24.77 27.99 -10.48
N HIS A 77 24.77 28.90 -11.45
CA HIS A 77 23.70 29.87 -11.64
C HIS A 77 22.36 29.16 -11.90
N LEU A 78 22.35 28.11 -12.74
CA LEU A 78 21.15 27.30 -12.97
C LEU A 78 20.65 26.62 -11.68
N ALA A 79 21.54 26.16 -10.80
CA ALA A 79 21.16 25.61 -9.50
C ALA A 79 20.54 26.68 -8.58
N GLN A 80 21.05 27.92 -8.60
CA GLN A 80 20.43 29.06 -7.89
C GLN A 80 19.04 29.36 -8.42
N HIS A 81 18.85 29.44 -9.74
CA HIS A 81 17.53 29.63 -10.34
C HIS A 81 16.55 28.50 -10.01
N TYR A 82 17.01 27.23 -10.00
CA TYR A 82 16.16 26.11 -9.57
C TYR A 82 15.79 26.22 -8.09
N ARG A 83 16.72 26.62 -7.22
CA ARG A 83 16.45 26.88 -5.80
C ARG A 83 15.43 28.00 -5.62
N GLU A 84 15.59 29.14 -6.28
CA GLU A 84 14.67 30.28 -6.22
C GLU A 84 13.24 29.92 -6.69
N ARG A 85 13.13 28.94 -7.61
CA ARG A 85 11.86 28.40 -8.10
C ARG A 85 11.29 27.25 -7.24
N GLY A 86 11.99 26.87 -6.17
CA GLY A 86 11.58 25.80 -5.25
C GLY A 86 11.86 24.37 -5.73
N ASP A 87 12.66 24.20 -6.78
CA ASP A 87 13.09 22.89 -7.30
C ASP A 87 14.42 22.45 -6.68
N THR A 88 14.40 22.20 -5.37
CA THR A 88 15.57 21.83 -4.57
C THR A 88 16.18 20.49 -5.01
N GLY A 89 15.38 19.61 -5.61
CA GLY A 89 15.84 18.34 -6.18
C GLY A 89 16.76 18.53 -7.39
N ARG A 90 16.37 19.37 -8.37
CA ARG A 90 17.24 19.66 -9.52
C ARG A 90 18.44 20.53 -9.12
N ALA A 91 18.24 21.49 -8.21
CA ALA A 91 19.33 22.32 -7.68
C ALA A 91 20.41 21.47 -6.97
N SER A 92 20.00 20.60 -6.04
CA SER A 92 20.92 19.71 -5.31
C SER A 92 21.60 18.70 -6.25
N GLY A 93 20.90 18.17 -7.26
CA GLY A 93 21.48 17.25 -8.24
C GLY A 93 22.48 17.91 -9.21
N LEU A 94 22.37 19.21 -9.46
CA LEU A 94 23.37 19.98 -10.21
C LEU A 94 24.59 20.28 -9.33
N LEU A 95 24.37 20.75 -8.10
CA LEU A 95 25.45 21.05 -7.17
C LEU A 95 26.26 19.82 -6.79
N ALA A 96 25.61 18.66 -6.59
CA ALA A 96 26.29 17.40 -6.33
C ALA A 96 27.26 17.03 -7.46
N ARG A 97 26.85 17.21 -8.73
CA ARG A 97 27.69 16.96 -9.91
C ARG A 97 28.85 17.96 -10.02
N LEU A 98 28.60 19.24 -9.77
CA LEU A 98 29.67 20.25 -9.75
C LEU A 98 30.71 19.92 -8.68
N LEU A 99 30.27 19.52 -7.48
CA LEU A 99 31.10 19.10 -6.37
C LEU A 99 31.79 17.74 -6.57
N GLU A 100 31.47 16.96 -7.61
CA GLU A 100 32.28 15.79 -8.01
C GLU A 100 33.59 16.24 -8.68
N SER A 101 33.54 17.34 -9.45
CA SER A 101 34.70 17.88 -10.16
C SER A 101 35.58 18.78 -9.29
N ASN A 102 34.98 19.52 -8.35
CA ASN A 102 35.69 20.37 -7.40
C ASN A 102 35.01 20.33 -6.03
N PRO A 103 35.32 19.32 -5.18
CA PRO A 103 34.66 19.14 -3.88
C PRO A 103 34.92 20.27 -2.88
N ALA A 104 36.03 20.99 -3.01
CA ALA A 104 36.44 22.04 -2.09
C ALA A 104 35.97 23.45 -2.52
N GLU A 105 35.15 23.57 -3.57
CA GLU A 105 34.53 24.87 -3.92
C GLU A 105 33.50 25.27 -2.85
N GLU A 106 33.91 26.21 -1.99
CA GLU A 106 33.15 26.76 -0.89
C GLU A 106 31.75 27.27 -1.27
N THR A 107 31.63 28.01 -2.38
CA THR A 107 30.38 28.66 -2.79
C THR A 107 29.32 27.62 -3.16
N TRP A 108 29.73 26.60 -3.90
CA TRP A 108 28.84 25.50 -4.30
C TRP A 108 28.48 24.65 -3.09
N LEU A 109 29.47 24.37 -2.25
CA LEU A 109 29.30 23.59 -1.04
C LEU A 109 28.36 24.28 -0.04
N ARG A 110 28.49 25.60 0.16
CA ARG A 110 27.58 26.40 1.00
C ARG A 110 26.14 26.27 0.54
N LEU A 111 25.89 26.48 -0.75
CA LEU A 111 24.54 26.38 -1.33
C LEU A 111 24.00 24.95 -1.23
N TYR A 112 24.85 23.94 -1.45
CA TYR A 112 24.47 22.54 -1.35
C TYR A 112 24.15 22.12 0.08
N VAL A 113 24.99 22.49 1.06
CA VAL A 113 24.79 22.26 2.49
C VAL A 113 23.51 22.94 2.95
N GLU A 114 23.27 24.18 2.54
CA GLU A 114 22.06 24.92 2.88
C GLU A 114 20.81 24.21 2.36
N ILE A 115 20.78 23.81 1.07
CA ILE A 115 19.67 23.05 0.48
C ILE A 115 19.47 21.72 1.23
N LEU A 116 20.55 20.98 1.52
CA LEU A 116 20.45 19.71 2.23
C LEU A 116 19.98 19.87 3.67
N CYS A 117 20.42 20.90 4.39
CA CYS A 117 19.95 21.21 5.74
C CYS A 117 18.47 21.62 5.72
N GLU A 118 18.06 22.46 4.76
CA GLU A 118 16.67 22.84 4.54
C GLU A 118 15.79 21.63 4.21
N ASP A 119 16.30 20.65 3.48
CA ASP A 119 15.61 19.41 3.14
C ASP A 119 15.60 18.39 4.29
N GLY A 120 16.37 18.62 5.37
CA GLY A 120 16.50 17.72 6.52
C GLY A 120 17.55 16.61 6.36
N ALA A 121 18.39 16.71 5.32
CA ALA A 121 19.47 15.78 4.98
C ALA A 121 20.82 16.24 5.58
N ALA A 122 20.83 16.71 6.83
CA ALA A 122 22.03 17.14 7.53
C ALA A 122 23.20 16.13 7.48
N PRO A 123 22.98 14.80 7.55
CA PRO A 123 24.08 13.83 7.40
C PRO A 123 24.78 13.88 6.03
N ARG A 124 24.02 14.09 4.93
CA ARG A 124 24.59 14.26 3.59
C ARG A 124 25.33 15.58 3.45
N ALA A 125 24.88 16.61 4.17
CA ALA A 125 25.57 17.89 4.23
C ALA A 125 26.92 17.73 4.95
N VAL A 126 26.94 17.00 6.08
CA VAL A 126 28.17 16.66 6.82
C VAL A 126 29.12 15.84 5.96
N GLU A 127 28.65 14.82 5.25
CA GLU A 127 29.46 14.01 4.33
C GLU A 127 30.09 14.86 3.22
N ALA A 128 29.32 15.80 2.64
CA ALA A 128 29.85 16.72 1.65
C ALA A 128 30.93 17.65 2.22
N ILE A 129 30.75 18.12 3.47
CA ILE A 129 31.74 18.95 4.17
C ILE A 129 33.00 18.14 4.52
N ASP A 130 32.85 16.90 4.96
CA ASP A 130 33.97 15.98 5.24
C ASP A 130 34.82 15.76 3.99
N ARG A 131 34.17 15.40 2.88
CA ARG A 131 34.82 15.19 1.59
C ARG A 131 35.51 16.46 1.08
N ALA A 132 34.91 17.62 1.29
CA ALA A 132 35.52 18.90 0.94
C ALA A 132 36.75 19.20 1.80
N ALA A 133 36.69 18.94 3.11
CA ALA A 133 37.81 19.13 4.04
C ALA A 133 39.00 18.21 3.70
N GLU A 134 38.73 16.94 3.34
CA GLU A 134 39.76 16.00 2.88
C GLU A 134 40.45 16.45 1.58
N GLN A 135 39.76 17.26 0.77
CA GLN A 135 40.26 17.77 -0.50
C GLN A 135 40.70 19.24 -0.45
N GLY A 136 40.95 19.77 0.76
CA GLY A 136 41.60 21.07 0.94
C GLY A 136 40.66 22.25 1.20
N LEU A 137 39.39 22.02 1.56
CA LEU A 137 38.53 23.07 2.11
C LEU A 137 39.13 23.59 3.43
N ASP A 138 39.16 24.91 3.59
CA ASP A 138 39.66 25.56 4.80
C ASP A 138 38.97 25.00 6.06
N PRO A 139 39.73 24.56 7.08
CA PRO A 139 39.16 23.97 8.31
C PRO A 139 38.20 24.91 9.05
N SER A 140 38.42 26.22 9.01
CA SER A 140 37.53 27.18 9.68
C SER A 140 36.18 27.26 8.97
N THR A 141 36.20 27.23 7.63
CA THR A 141 35.02 27.17 6.78
C THR A 141 34.24 25.87 6.96
N ALA A 142 34.94 24.73 6.99
CA ALA A 142 34.33 23.43 7.28
C ALA A 142 33.62 23.43 8.64
N ASN A 143 34.24 24.02 9.67
CA ASN A 143 33.65 24.13 11.01
C ASN A 143 32.44 25.07 11.06
N VAL A 144 32.44 26.18 10.31
CA VAL A 144 31.26 27.04 10.15
C VAL A 144 30.11 26.28 9.50
N LEU A 145 30.39 25.55 8.42
CA LEU A 145 29.39 24.75 7.72
C LEU A 145 28.83 23.64 8.61
N ARG A 146 29.65 22.93 9.38
CA ARG A 146 29.19 21.91 10.34
C ARG A 146 28.24 22.49 11.38
N ARG A 147 28.57 23.65 11.94
CA ARG A 147 27.68 24.33 12.91
C ARG A 147 26.32 24.66 12.28
N SER A 148 26.30 25.03 11.00
CA SER A 148 25.03 25.28 10.27
C SER A 148 24.19 24.02 10.04
N THR A 149 24.78 22.82 10.15
CA THR A 149 24.04 21.55 10.09
C THR A 149 23.34 21.17 11.40
N GLY A 150 23.56 21.94 12.49
CA GLY A 150 22.99 21.66 13.81
C GLY A 150 23.77 20.62 14.64
N ALA A 151 24.87 20.08 14.11
CA ALA A 151 25.78 19.20 14.85
C ALA A 151 26.80 20.03 15.63
N SER A 152 26.49 20.42 16.88
CA SER A 152 27.49 20.97 17.81
C SER A 152 28.14 19.82 18.58
N ARG A 153 29.47 19.71 18.52
CA ARG A 153 30.27 18.88 19.44
C ARG A 153 30.64 19.76 20.63
N ASP A 154 30.27 19.33 21.84
CA ASP A 154 31.07 19.41 23.08
C ASP A 154 30.21 18.89 24.26
N ASP A 155 30.35 17.60 24.55
CA ASP A 155 30.53 16.98 25.89
C ASP A 155 30.33 15.45 25.81
N ASP A 156 31.43 14.72 25.95
CA ASP A 156 31.61 13.35 26.49
C ASP A 156 30.52 12.29 26.26
N HIS A 157 30.15 12.05 25.01
CA HIS A 157 29.56 10.76 24.63
C HIS A 157 30.20 10.23 23.35
N GLU A 158 30.73 9.00 23.44
CA GLU A 158 31.03 8.15 22.29
C GLU A 158 29.97 8.33 21.18
N ASP A 159 30.43 8.86 20.06
CA ASP A 159 30.01 8.47 18.72
C ASP A 159 28.52 8.68 18.33
N ALA A 160 28.02 9.92 18.40
CA ALA A 160 26.75 10.32 17.76
C ALA A 160 26.73 10.12 16.22
N ALA A 161 27.90 10.19 15.56
CA ALA A 161 28.06 9.96 14.12
C ALA A 161 28.06 8.46 13.73
N GLU A 162 28.34 7.56 14.67
CA GLU A 162 28.05 6.12 14.53
C GLU A 162 26.66 5.75 15.08
N LYS A 163 26.06 6.56 15.96
CA LYS A 163 24.80 6.26 16.65
C LYS A 163 23.62 6.08 15.69
N TRP A 164 23.55 6.82 14.59
CA TRP A 164 22.54 6.64 13.54
C TRP A 164 22.87 5.51 12.55
N LYS A 165 24.13 5.09 12.48
CA LYS A 165 24.60 3.89 11.76
C LYS A 165 24.35 2.60 12.54
N ARG A 166 23.81 2.67 13.76
CA ARG A 166 23.27 1.48 14.43
C ARG A 166 22.08 1.01 13.62
N GLU A 167 22.37 0.17 12.65
CA GLU A 167 21.40 -0.47 11.78
C GLU A 167 20.30 -1.01 12.70
N LEU A 168 19.05 -0.59 12.48
CA LEU A 168 17.92 -1.09 13.25
C LEU A 168 17.79 -2.57 12.89
N VAL A 169 18.51 -3.43 13.61
CA VAL A 169 18.53 -4.88 13.41
C VAL A 169 17.57 -5.48 14.43
N PRO A 170 16.33 -5.81 14.03
CA PRO A 170 15.39 -6.42 14.95
C PRO A 170 15.76 -7.88 15.21
N THR A 171 15.59 -8.32 16.46
CA THR A 171 15.52 -9.74 16.79
C THR A 171 14.17 -10.32 16.37
N ASP A 172 14.03 -11.65 16.38
CA ASP A 172 12.72 -12.29 16.14
C ASP A 172 11.69 -11.90 17.21
N ALA A 173 12.13 -11.77 18.46
CA ALA A 173 11.29 -11.30 19.56
C ALA A 173 10.79 -9.85 19.33
N ASP A 174 11.67 -8.97 18.83
CA ASP A 174 11.26 -7.60 18.49
C ASP A 174 10.23 -7.58 17.36
N CYS A 175 10.40 -8.45 16.34
CA CYS A 175 9.46 -8.55 15.23
C CYS A 175 8.09 -9.06 15.69
N VAL A 176 8.05 -10.04 16.60
CA VAL A 176 6.81 -10.56 17.20
C VAL A 176 6.14 -9.52 18.08
N ARG A 177 6.91 -8.82 18.93
CA ARG A 177 6.40 -7.75 19.79
C ARG A 177 5.80 -6.62 18.96
N PHE A 178 6.51 -6.15 17.94
CA PHE A 178 6.04 -5.13 17.02
C PHE A 178 4.78 -5.59 16.28
N HIS A 179 4.77 -6.81 15.74
CA HIS A 179 3.57 -7.38 15.09
C HIS A 179 2.34 -7.40 16.02
N THR A 180 2.55 -7.77 17.28
CA THR A 180 1.47 -7.85 18.29
C THR A 180 0.90 -6.48 18.61
N LEU A 181 1.77 -5.49 18.86
CA LEU A 181 1.38 -4.13 19.21
C LEU A 181 0.65 -3.42 18.05
N PHE A 182 1.19 -3.55 16.83
CA PHE A 182 0.70 -2.87 15.64
C PHE A 182 -0.21 -3.74 14.76
N SER A 183 -0.89 -4.73 15.36
CA SER A 183 -1.79 -5.61 14.62
C SER A 183 -3.01 -4.83 14.10
N GLY A 184 -3.43 -5.14 12.87
CA GLY A 184 -4.61 -4.55 12.24
C GLY A 184 -5.50 -5.64 11.64
N ARG A 185 -6.23 -5.30 10.59
CA ARG A 185 -7.10 -6.21 9.85
C ARG A 185 -6.38 -7.49 9.43
N GLU A 186 -7.00 -8.62 9.75
CA GLU A 186 -6.47 -9.93 9.41
C GLU A 186 -6.44 -10.14 7.89
N GLY A 187 -5.40 -10.83 7.41
CA GLY A 187 -5.26 -11.22 6.01
C GLY A 187 -4.92 -10.09 5.03
N VAL A 188 -4.65 -8.86 5.51
CA VAL A 188 -4.28 -7.75 4.63
C VAL A 188 -3.39 -6.72 5.34
N TYR A 189 -2.31 -6.31 4.68
CA TYR A 189 -1.54 -5.10 5.03
C TYR A 189 -1.42 -4.21 3.80
N ALA A 190 -0.84 -3.01 3.91
CA ALA A 190 -0.55 -2.18 2.76
C ALA A 190 0.94 -1.95 2.60
N ARG A 191 1.43 -1.83 1.36
CA ARG A 191 2.83 -1.51 1.05
C ARG A 191 2.93 -0.16 0.35
N GLN A 192 3.85 0.67 0.83
CA GLN A 192 4.14 1.97 0.23
C GLN A 192 4.88 1.79 -1.10
N TRP A 193 4.45 2.54 -2.12
CA TRP A 193 5.11 2.65 -3.41
C TRP A 193 5.32 4.13 -3.75
N VAL A 194 6.36 4.40 -4.53
CA VAL A 194 6.68 5.73 -5.07
C VAL A 194 7.11 5.56 -6.51
N LYS A 195 6.58 6.39 -7.38
CA LYS A 195 6.95 6.49 -8.79
C LYS A 195 8.12 7.46 -8.98
N PRO A 196 8.85 7.40 -10.11
CA PRO A 196 9.97 8.30 -10.39
C PRO A 196 9.60 9.80 -10.42
N ASP A 197 8.34 10.13 -10.65
CA ASP A 197 7.81 11.50 -10.63
C ASP A 197 7.54 12.06 -9.22
N GLY A 198 7.80 11.26 -8.18
CA GLY A 198 7.55 11.62 -6.78
C GLY A 198 6.12 11.37 -6.30
N GLU A 199 5.22 10.90 -7.17
CA GLU A 199 3.89 10.44 -6.76
C GLU A 199 4.03 9.13 -5.99
N GLY A 200 3.37 9.02 -4.85
CA GLY A 200 3.43 7.83 -4.02
C GLY A 200 2.09 7.51 -3.40
N GLY A 201 1.96 6.28 -2.94
CA GLY A 201 0.74 5.80 -2.31
C GLY A 201 0.98 4.48 -1.60
N TYR A 202 -0.12 3.83 -1.27
CA TYR A 202 -0.12 2.52 -0.64
C TYR A 202 -1.00 1.57 -1.43
N SER A 203 -0.55 0.33 -1.55
CA SER A 203 -1.29 -0.74 -2.22
C SER A 203 -1.60 -1.85 -1.21
N PRO A 204 -2.85 -2.32 -1.10
CA PRO A 204 -3.19 -3.45 -0.26
C PRO A 204 -2.50 -4.71 -0.78
N ILE A 205 -1.89 -5.46 0.12
CA ILE A 205 -1.34 -6.80 -0.09
C ILE A 205 -2.26 -7.77 0.65
N GLN A 206 -2.94 -8.66 -0.07
CA GLN A 206 -3.91 -9.61 0.48
C GLN A 206 -3.21 -10.82 1.11
N GLU A 207 -2.36 -10.53 2.08
CA GLU A 207 -1.62 -11.46 2.91
C GLU A 207 -1.65 -10.96 4.36
N PRO A 208 -1.57 -11.84 5.37
CA PRO A 208 -1.47 -11.41 6.76
C PRO A 208 -0.15 -10.65 7.01
N LEU A 209 -0.18 -9.65 7.88
CA LEU A 209 1.04 -9.08 8.43
C LEU A 209 1.76 -10.17 9.25
N THR A 210 2.98 -10.52 8.89
CA THR A 210 3.78 -11.53 9.62
C THR A 210 5.03 -10.89 10.24
N PRO A 211 5.67 -11.53 11.25
CA PRO A 211 6.96 -11.08 11.78
C PRO A 211 8.04 -10.91 10.69
N GLN A 212 8.01 -11.72 9.62
CA GLN A 212 8.93 -11.57 8.50
C GLN A 212 8.66 -10.30 7.68
N VAL A 213 7.37 -9.94 7.47
CA VAL A 213 6.99 -8.68 6.83
C VAL A 213 7.42 -7.49 7.70
N VAL A 214 7.24 -7.59 9.01
CA VAL A 214 7.71 -6.59 9.99
C VAL A 214 9.23 -6.46 9.97
N ARG A 215 9.98 -7.56 9.94
CA ARG A 215 11.44 -7.55 9.84
C ARG A 215 11.91 -6.74 8.63
N ASN A 216 11.34 -7.02 7.45
CA ASN A 216 11.66 -6.27 6.24
C ASN A 216 11.23 -4.79 6.31
N HIS A 217 10.17 -4.48 7.05
CA HIS A 217 9.76 -3.11 7.32
C HIS A 217 10.79 -2.35 8.16
N LEU A 218 11.20 -2.94 9.28
CA LEU A 218 12.18 -2.38 10.21
C LEU A 218 13.56 -2.26 9.57
N LEU A 219 13.97 -3.23 8.74
CA LEU A 219 15.21 -3.14 7.96
C LEU A 219 15.16 -2.08 6.84
N GLY A 220 13.97 -1.58 6.49
CA GLY A 220 13.81 -0.57 5.43
C GLY A 220 13.77 -1.16 4.00
N ASN A 221 13.69 -2.48 3.86
CA ASN A 221 13.54 -3.17 2.57
C ASN A 221 12.26 -2.74 1.85
N TYR A 222 11.20 -2.46 2.61
CA TYR A 222 9.97 -1.81 2.14
C TYR A 222 9.20 -1.20 3.31
N THR A 223 8.27 -0.28 3.03
CA THR A 223 7.46 0.36 4.08
C THR A 223 6.04 -0.16 4.03
N VAL A 224 5.51 -0.58 5.17
CA VAL A 224 4.15 -1.11 5.28
C VAL A 224 3.28 -0.22 6.15
N GLY A 225 1.97 -0.37 5.99
CA GLY A 225 0.95 0.16 6.87
C GLY A 225 -0.11 -0.90 7.15
N VAL A 226 -0.98 -0.64 8.12
CA VAL A 226 -2.05 -1.54 8.53
C VAL A 226 -3.40 -0.84 8.47
N TYR A 227 -4.43 -1.63 8.19
CA TYR A 227 -5.81 -1.20 8.33
C TYR A 227 -6.22 -1.41 9.78
N VAL A 228 -6.53 -0.35 10.51
CA VAL A 228 -6.65 -0.41 11.99
C VAL A 228 -7.81 -1.30 12.46
N LEU A 229 -8.91 -1.34 11.68
CA LEU A 229 -10.09 -2.13 12.03
C LEU A 229 -9.95 -3.60 11.65
N ARG A 230 -10.08 -4.45 12.66
CA ARG A 230 -10.11 -5.91 12.54
C ARG A 230 -11.41 -6.41 11.91
N LEU A 231 -11.42 -7.68 11.50
CA LEU A 231 -12.60 -8.31 10.89
C LEU A 231 -13.81 -8.37 11.84
N ASP A 232 -13.56 -8.43 13.15
CA ASP A 232 -14.56 -8.43 14.23
C ASP A 232 -14.97 -7.02 14.70
N ALA A 233 -14.57 -5.97 13.96
CA ALA A 233 -14.82 -4.56 14.29
C ALA A 233 -14.18 -4.09 15.62
N THR A 234 -13.08 -4.71 16.03
CA THR A 234 -12.23 -4.23 17.13
C THR A 234 -10.92 -3.62 16.62
N ALA A 235 -10.12 -3.02 17.52
CA ALA A 235 -8.74 -2.62 17.25
C ALA A 235 -7.86 -2.88 18.48
N THR A 236 -6.57 -3.16 18.29
CA THR A 236 -5.61 -3.42 19.39
C THR A 236 -4.83 -2.18 19.83
N PHE A 237 -5.02 -1.07 19.12
CA PHE A 237 -4.44 0.23 19.42
C PHE A 237 -5.34 1.33 18.86
N PHE A 238 -5.13 2.56 19.34
CA PHE A 238 -5.55 3.75 18.62
C PHE A 238 -4.33 4.65 18.36
N ALA A 239 -4.47 5.53 17.38
CA ALA A 239 -3.44 6.50 17.06
C ALA A 239 -4.03 7.88 16.83
N VAL A 240 -3.34 8.90 17.33
CA VAL A 240 -3.57 10.30 16.95
C VAL A 240 -2.52 10.69 15.92
N ASP A 241 -2.93 11.35 14.84
CA ASP A 241 -2.04 11.81 13.77
C ASP A 241 -2.14 13.34 13.65
N LEU A 242 -1.06 14.04 14.00
CA LEU A 242 -0.89 15.47 13.79
C LEU A 242 -0.16 15.68 12.47
N ASP A 243 -0.81 16.33 11.52
CA ASP A 243 -0.34 16.35 10.15
C ASP A 243 -0.42 17.77 9.55
N ILE A 244 0.56 18.14 8.71
CA ILE A 244 0.55 19.44 8.02
C ILE A 244 -0.40 19.38 6.82
N ASP A 245 -1.23 20.42 6.67
CA ASP A 245 -2.16 20.57 5.56
C ASP A 245 -1.46 20.63 4.20
N LYS A 246 -2.13 20.09 3.18
CA LYS A 246 -1.62 20.13 1.80
C LYS A 246 -1.43 21.57 1.30
N GLN A 247 -2.33 22.49 1.66
CA GLN A 247 -2.23 23.90 1.28
C GLN A 247 -1.05 24.59 1.96
N ALA A 248 -0.86 24.33 3.26
CA ALA A 248 0.29 24.83 4.01
C ALA A 248 1.61 24.31 3.41
N LEU A 249 1.69 23.03 3.06
CA LEU A 249 2.85 22.47 2.35
C LEU A 249 3.07 23.10 0.97
N GLN A 250 2.00 23.34 0.23
CA GLN A 250 2.12 23.95 -1.09
C GLN A 250 2.65 25.38 -1.01
N ARG A 251 2.24 26.14 0.00
CA ARG A 251 2.78 27.47 0.30
C ARG A 251 4.24 27.38 0.74
N ALA A 252 4.57 26.44 1.62
CA ALA A 252 5.92 26.24 2.14
C ALA A 252 6.95 25.94 1.04
N ARG A 253 6.55 25.38 -0.11
CA ARG A 253 7.43 25.12 -1.26
C ARG A 253 8.02 26.39 -1.89
N GLY A 254 7.37 27.55 -1.74
CA GLY A 254 7.82 28.82 -2.29
C GLY A 254 8.10 29.90 -1.24
N ASP A 255 7.99 29.56 0.04
CA ASP A 255 8.14 30.49 1.16
C ASP A 255 8.89 29.79 2.31
N HIS A 256 10.22 29.89 2.27
CA HIS A 256 11.12 29.21 3.22
C HIS A 256 10.91 29.67 4.67
N ARG A 257 10.53 30.93 4.90
CA ARG A 257 10.22 31.42 6.24
C ARG A 257 8.96 30.76 6.78
N TYR A 258 7.92 30.66 5.95
CA TYR A 258 6.70 29.94 6.32
C TYR A 258 6.97 28.44 6.52
N ALA A 259 7.82 27.82 5.69
CA ALA A 259 8.25 26.43 5.87
C ALA A 259 8.95 26.23 7.22
N GLN A 260 9.84 27.14 7.62
CA GLN A 260 10.52 27.11 8.91
C GLN A 260 9.52 27.28 10.07
N THR A 261 8.60 28.24 9.96
CA THR A 261 7.53 28.42 10.95
C THR A 261 6.70 27.14 11.13
N LEU A 262 6.29 26.48 10.04
CA LEU A 262 5.57 25.20 10.14
C LEU A 262 6.39 24.12 10.85
N ARG A 263 7.70 24.03 10.61
CA ARG A 263 8.56 23.05 11.31
C ARG A 263 8.66 23.33 12.80
N ASP A 264 8.87 24.59 13.17
CA ASP A 264 9.01 25.01 14.56
C ASP A 264 7.67 24.84 15.31
N THR A 265 6.55 25.16 14.65
CA THR A 265 5.21 24.88 15.17
C THR A 265 4.97 23.38 15.34
N LEU A 266 5.30 22.54 14.35
CA LEU A 266 5.16 21.08 14.48
C LEU A 266 6.01 20.52 15.63
N ARG A 267 7.22 21.06 15.83
CA ARG A 267 8.11 20.69 16.93
C ARG A 267 7.52 21.07 18.28
N ALA A 268 6.87 22.23 18.40
CA ALA A 268 6.25 22.69 19.63
C ALA A 268 4.91 21.99 19.96
N GLU A 269 4.05 21.81 18.95
CA GLU A 269 2.75 21.15 19.11
C GLU A 269 2.89 19.65 19.43
N GLY A 270 3.99 19.05 18.98
CA GLY A 270 4.35 17.66 19.24
C GLY A 270 4.24 17.27 20.74
N PRO A 271 5.12 17.79 21.60
CA PRO A 271 5.08 17.57 23.05
C PRO A 271 3.81 18.10 23.74
N ARG A 272 3.19 19.18 23.23
CA ARG A 272 1.94 19.71 23.82
C ARG A 272 0.81 18.68 23.75
N LEU A 273 0.61 18.05 22.59
CA LEU A 273 -0.41 17.01 22.42
C LEU A 273 -0.07 15.73 23.16
N LEU A 274 1.23 15.39 23.28
CA LEU A 274 1.69 14.32 24.15
C LEU A 274 1.24 14.56 25.60
N GLY A 275 1.40 15.80 26.09
CA GLY A 275 0.91 16.23 27.40
C GLY A 275 -0.61 16.06 27.54
N ALA A 276 -1.38 16.52 26.56
CA ALA A 276 -2.85 16.38 26.57
C ALA A 276 -3.32 14.92 26.63
N LEU A 277 -2.64 13.99 25.93
CA LEU A 277 -2.94 12.56 26.01
C LEU A 277 -2.61 11.99 27.40
N ARG A 278 -1.51 12.42 28.00
CA ARG A 278 -1.11 12.00 29.35
C ARG A 278 -2.03 12.52 30.45
N GLU A 279 -2.57 13.72 30.28
CA GLU A 279 -3.60 14.25 31.20
C GLU A 279 -4.86 13.38 31.25
N LEU A 280 -5.16 12.64 30.18
CA LEU A 280 -6.24 11.65 30.11
C LEU A 280 -5.84 10.27 30.67
N GLY A 281 -4.59 10.11 31.13
CA GLY A 281 -4.07 8.87 31.70
C GLY A 281 -3.48 7.90 30.67
N PHE A 282 -3.18 8.37 29.46
CA PHE A 282 -2.57 7.56 28.41
C PHE A 282 -1.04 7.68 28.40
N GLU A 283 -0.37 6.62 27.97
CA GLU A 283 1.09 6.55 27.84
C GLU A 283 1.45 6.26 26.37
N PRO A 284 1.27 7.23 25.46
CA PRO A 284 1.50 7.00 24.04
C PRO A 284 2.99 6.86 23.71
N VAL A 285 3.30 6.02 22.72
CA VAL A 285 4.57 6.08 22.00
C VAL A 285 4.50 7.21 20.99
N PHE A 286 5.38 8.20 21.14
CA PHE A 286 5.43 9.38 20.28
C PHE A 286 6.37 9.14 19.09
N GLU A 287 5.91 9.41 17.87
CA GLU A 287 6.63 9.11 16.62
C GLU A 287 6.74 10.35 15.72
N ASN A 288 7.93 10.57 15.16
CA ASN A 288 8.09 11.29 13.90
C ASN A 288 7.84 10.36 12.70
N SER A 289 6.82 10.69 11.90
CA SER A 289 6.39 9.89 10.75
C SER A 289 7.47 9.67 9.66
N GLY A 290 8.56 10.44 9.68
CA GLY A 290 9.57 10.47 8.61
C GLY A 290 9.16 11.36 7.43
N TYR A 291 8.08 12.14 7.57
CA TYR A 291 7.69 13.17 6.60
C TYR A 291 7.13 14.42 7.27
N LYS A 292 5.79 14.60 7.27
CA LYS A 292 5.13 15.88 7.60
C LYS A 292 4.26 15.82 8.87
N GLY A 293 4.28 14.70 9.58
CA GLY A 293 3.37 14.46 10.70
C GLY A 293 4.02 13.82 11.91
N ARG A 294 3.25 13.77 12.99
CA ARG A 294 3.57 13.11 14.25
C ARG A 294 2.47 12.13 14.60
N HIS A 295 2.84 10.92 15.01
CA HIS A 295 1.86 9.94 15.48
C HIS A 295 2.03 9.70 16.97
N TYR A 296 0.91 9.44 17.65
CA TYR A 296 0.86 9.09 19.06
C TYR A 296 0.13 7.76 19.18
N TRP A 297 0.86 6.70 19.47
CA TRP A 297 0.34 5.33 19.48
C TRP A 297 0.00 4.91 20.90
N VAL A 298 -1.22 4.45 21.13
CA VAL A 298 -1.61 3.88 22.42
C VAL A 298 -2.11 2.45 22.22
N PHE A 299 -1.45 1.51 22.87
CA PHE A 299 -1.73 0.08 22.76
C PHE A 299 -2.70 -0.36 23.85
N LEU A 300 -3.55 -1.33 23.54
CA LEU A 300 -4.62 -1.80 24.42
C LEU A 300 -4.27 -3.20 24.93
N GLU A 301 -4.65 -3.50 26.18
CA GLU A 301 -4.45 -4.83 26.78
C GLU A 301 -5.27 -5.90 26.03
N GLU A 302 -6.48 -5.54 25.64
CA GLU A 302 -7.40 -6.37 24.85
C GLU A 302 -7.88 -5.58 23.63
N PRO A 303 -8.29 -6.26 22.53
CA PRO A 303 -8.96 -5.59 21.43
C PRO A 303 -10.24 -4.88 21.91
N GLU A 304 -10.32 -3.57 21.69
CA GLU A 304 -11.50 -2.78 22.09
C GLU A 304 -12.46 -2.56 20.91
N PRO A 305 -13.77 -2.48 21.18
CA PRO A 305 -14.75 -2.14 20.16
C PRO A 305 -14.40 -0.81 19.49
N ALA A 306 -14.38 -0.82 18.15
CA ALA A 306 -14.08 0.37 17.37
C ALA A 306 -15.04 1.53 17.64
N GLU A 307 -16.27 1.25 18.05
CA GLU A 307 -17.25 2.25 18.47
C GLU A 307 -16.77 3.08 19.67
N SER A 308 -16.25 2.42 20.71
CA SER A 308 -15.73 3.08 21.91
C SER A 308 -14.50 3.95 21.58
N LEU A 309 -13.58 3.41 20.77
CA LEU A 309 -12.39 4.15 20.33
C LEU A 309 -12.76 5.33 19.42
N HIS A 310 -13.74 5.16 18.54
CA HIS A 310 -14.23 6.22 17.69
C HIS A 310 -14.92 7.34 18.50
N LEU A 311 -15.68 6.99 19.55
CA LEU A 311 -16.24 7.97 20.48
C LEU A 311 -15.15 8.76 21.21
N LEU A 312 -14.13 8.07 21.75
CA LEU A 312 -12.95 8.72 22.35
C LEU A 312 -12.33 9.70 21.36
N GLY A 313 -12.09 9.25 20.13
CA GLY A 313 -11.49 10.07 19.08
C GLY A 313 -12.29 11.32 18.75
N ARG A 314 -13.61 11.22 18.58
CA ARG A 314 -14.46 12.39 18.32
C ARG A 314 -14.38 13.42 19.44
N LEU A 315 -14.43 12.97 20.70
CA LEU A 315 -14.36 13.85 21.86
C LEU A 315 -12.97 14.50 21.98
N PHE A 316 -11.90 13.74 21.77
CA PHE A 316 -10.53 14.26 21.80
C PHE A 316 -10.29 15.29 20.70
N LEU A 317 -10.74 15.01 19.47
CA LEU A 317 -10.63 15.95 18.35
C LEU A 317 -11.44 17.23 18.60
N ALA A 318 -12.65 17.13 19.16
CA ALA A 318 -13.44 18.31 19.53
C ALA A 318 -12.73 19.18 20.57
N TRP A 319 -11.99 18.56 21.51
CA TRP A 319 -11.21 19.28 22.51
C TRP A 319 -9.94 19.93 21.93
N GLN A 320 -9.19 19.22 21.10
CA GLN A 320 -7.83 19.63 20.70
C GLN A 320 -7.76 20.34 19.34
N ALA A 321 -8.62 20.01 18.37
CA ALA A 321 -8.49 20.53 17.01
C ALA A 321 -8.65 22.05 16.93
N ALA A 322 -9.52 22.64 17.75
CA ALA A 322 -9.72 24.09 17.81
C ALA A 322 -8.51 24.85 18.39
N GLN A 323 -7.61 24.16 19.08
CA GLN A 323 -6.40 24.74 19.69
C GLN A 323 -5.19 24.69 18.74
N LEU A 324 -5.31 24.03 17.58
CA LEU A 324 -4.21 23.90 16.64
C LEU A 324 -3.95 25.21 15.88
N PRO A 325 -2.67 25.54 15.63
CA PRO A 325 -2.32 26.63 14.74
C PRO A 325 -2.80 26.39 13.30
N PRO A 326 -3.05 27.46 12.51
CA PRO A 326 -3.45 27.33 11.11
C PRO A 326 -2.44 26.53 10.28
N GLY A 327 -2.94 25.62 9.43
CA GLY A 327 -2.12 24.77 8.57
C GLY A 327 -1.81 23.39 9.14
N PHE A 328 -2.40 23.05 10.30
CA PHE A 328 -2.31 21.75 10.95
C PHE A 328 -3.70 21.16 11.16
N HIS A 329 -3.81 19.84 11.08
CA HIS A 329 -5.00 19.11 11.47
C HIS A 329 -4.64 17.89 12.30
N LEU A 330 -5.65 17.40 13.04
CA LEU A 330 -5.56 16.15 13.78
C LEU A 330 -6.51 15.12 13.18
N GLU A 331 -6.01 13.91 13.04
CA GLU A 331 -6.82 12.73 12.76
C GLU A 331 -6.74 11.74 13.93
N PHE A 332 -7.77 10.92 14.07
CA PHE A 332 -7.84 9.86 15.06
C PHE A 332 -8.16 8.53 14.39
N PHE A 333 -7.38 7.50 14.69
CA PHE A 333 -7.56 6.15 14.17
C PHE A 333 -7.98 5.20 15.30
N PRO A 334 -9.05 4.41 15.13
CA PRO A 334 -9.87 4.27 13.92
C PRO A 334 -10.83 5.45 13.64
N LYS A 335 -10.93 5.90 12.37
CA LYS A 335 -11.85 7.00 11.99
C LYS A 335 -13.33 6.61 11.85
N GLN A 336 -13.67 5.32 11.93
CA GLN A 336 -15.06 4.86 11.84
C GLN A 336 -15.34 3.78 12.90
N PRO A 337 -16.59 3.68 13.39
CA PRO A 337 -16.98 2.69 14.39
C PRO A 337 -17.21 1.30 13.78
N THR A 338 -17.55 1.23 12.49
CA THR A 338 -17.82 -0.02 11.76
C THR A 338 -17.41 0.13 10.30
N LEU A 339 -17.24 -0.99 9.60
CA LEU A 339 -16.98 -0.99 8.15
C LEU A 339 -18.31 -0.98 7.39
N LYS A 340 -18.52 0.04 6.55
CA LYS A 340 -19.65 0.08 5.62
C LYS A 340 -19.25 -0.63 4.31
N GLY A 341 -19.88 -1.77 4.01
CA GLY A 341 -19.68 -2.51 2.74
C GLY A 341 -18.34 -3.27 2.67
N LYS A 342 -17.73 -3.32 1.46
CA LYS A 342 -16.51 -4.11 1.17
C LYS A 342 -15.18 -3.36 1.44
N GLY A 343 -15.20 -2.25 2.17
CA GLY A 343 -14.00 -1.45 2.43
C GLY A 343 -13.02 -2.10 3.43
N LEU A 344 -11.73 -1.85 3.27
CA LEU A 344 -10.68 -2.37 4.19
C LEU A 344 -10.55 -1.56 5.49
N GLY A 345 -11.17 -0.39 5.56
CA GLY A 345 -10.99 0.57 6.65
C GLY A 345 -9.89 1.59 6.36
N ASN A 346 -9.55 2.42 7.34
CA ASN A 346 -8.49 3.42 7.17
C ASN A 346 -7.12 2.80 7.38
N LEU A 347 -6.21 3.18 6.50
CA LEU A 347 -4.81 2.80 6.54
C LEU A 347 -4.01 3.79 7.37
N ILE A 348 -3.12 3.28 8.22
CA ILE A 348 -2.06 4.05 8.86
C ILE A 348 -0.69 3.40 8.58
N LYS A 349 0.33 4.21 8.30
CA LYS A 349 1.71 3.73 8.08
C LYS A 349 2.29 3.25 9.41
N LEU A 350 2.98 2.11 9.41
CA LEU A 350 3.69 1.64 10.61
C LEU A 350 4.93 2.49 10.93
N PRO A 351 5.32 2.60 12.21
CA PRO A 351 6.48 3.37 12.62
C PRO A 351 7.79 2.64 12.34
N LEU A 352 8.90 3.36 12.48
CA LEU A 352 10.28 2.88 12.32
C LEU A 352 10.69 2.47 10.89
N GLY A 353 9.78 2.35 9.93
CA GLY A 353 10.15 2.15 8.51
C GLY A 353 10.75 3.37 7.81
N ILE A 354 11.31 3.16 6.61
CA ILE A 354 11.85 4.23 5.75
C ILE A 354 10.77 4.79 4.82
N HIS A 355 10.35 6.03 5.05
CA HIS A 355 9.31 6.67 4.25
C HIS A 355 9.76 6.86 2.80
N ARG A 356 9.10 6.21 1.85
CA ARG A 356 9.62 6.04 0.48
C ARG A 356 9.71 7.32 -0.35
N ARG A 357 8.93 8.35 -0.02
CA ARG A 357 8.99 9.63 -0.73
C ARG A 357 10.16 10.50 -0.26
N THR A 358 10.48 10.45 1.02
CA THR A 358 11.50 11.32 1.64
C THR A 358 12.84 10.62 1.81
N GLY A 359 12.84 9.29 1.85
CA GLY A 359 14.01 8.51 2.24
C GLY A 359 14.29 8.52 3.75
N TYR A 360 13.52 9.25 4.55
CA TYR A 360 13.73 9.35 6.00
C TYR A 360 13.11 8.19 6.76
N ARG A 361 13.87 7.70 7.75
CA ARG A 361 13.38 6.73 8.71
C ARG A 361 12.44 7.41 9.70
N SER A 362 11.29 6.79 9.94
CA SER A 362 10.43 7.13 11.06
C SER A 362 11.14 6.84 12.38
N GLN A 363 10.97 7.70 13.37
CA GLN A 363 11.71 7.64 14.64
C GLN A 363 10.76 7.83 15.81
N PHE A 364 11.00 7.11 16.91
CA PHE A 364 10.34 7.41 18.17
C PHE A 364 11.03 8.56 18.89
N LEU A 365 10.21 9.34 19.57
CA LEU A 365 10.58 10.56 20.24
C LEU A 365 10.29 10.45 21.74
N ASP A 366 11.12 11.09 22.55
CA ASP A 366 10.90 11.24 23.98
C ASP A 366 9.95 12.40 24.29
N ASP A 367 9.79 12.70 25.58
CA ASP A 367 8.92 13.75 26.11
C ASP A 367 9.28 15.16 25.64
N ARG A 368 10.53 15.36 25.23
CA ARG A 368 11.06 16.63 24.74
C ARG A 368 10.98 16.72 23.22
N GLY A 369 10.58 15.64 22.55
CA GLY A 369 10.57 15.53 21.10
C GLY A 369 11.94 15.15 20.51
N GLU A 370 12.87 14.70 21.34
CA GLU A 370 14.20 14.22 20.94
C GLU A 370 14.16 12.72 20.63
N TRP A 371 15.11 12.22 19.85
CA TRP A 371 15.07 10.83 19.36
C TRP A 371 15.39 9.82 20.46
N ILE A 372 14.68 8.70 20.46
CA ILE A 372 14.97 7.56 21.34
C ILE A 372 16.04 6.68 20.69
N ASP A 373 17.13 6.41 21.43
CA ASP A 373 18.29 5.63 20.95
C ASP A 373 17.99 4.14 20.72
N ASP A 374 17.20 3.51 21.59
CA ASP A 374 16.74 2.12 21.45
C ASP A 374 15.21 2.06 21.27
N PRO A 375 14.72 2.33 20.04
CA PRO A 375 13.27 2.35 19.79
C PRO A 375 12.63 0.97 19.94
N LEU A 376 13.36 -0.14 19.75
CA LEU A 376 12.82 -1.49 19.98
C LEU A 376 12.77 -1.82 21.47
N GLY A 377 13.77 -1.40 22.24
CA GLY A 377 13.73 -1.45 23.70
C GLY A 377 12.53 -0.72 24.29
N ALA A 378 12.21 0.48 23.76
CA ALA A 378 11.01 1.21 24.14
C ALA A 378 9.72 0.41 23.91
N LEU A 379 9.61 -0.34 22.81
CA LEU A 379 8.43 -1.20 22.55
C LEU A 379 8.36 -2.44 23.45
N ARG A 380 9.50 -2.95 23.94
CA ARG A 380 9.50 -4.09 24.89
C ARG A 380 8.89 -3.68 26.23
N GLY A 381 9.15 -2.46 26.67
CA GLY A 381 8.65 -1.90 27.94
C GLY A 381 7.33 -1.13 27.83
N VAL A 382 6.71 -1.05 26.64
CA VAL A 382 5.51 -0.23 26.48
C VAL A 382 4.35 -0.73 27.35
N SER A 383 3.70 0.22 28.01
CA SER A 383 2.50 0.00 28.82
C SER A 383 1.30 -0.28 27.91
N LEU A 384 0.53 -1.32 28.23
CA LEU A 384 -0.74 -1.59 27.58
C LEU A 384 -1.85 -0.93 28.40
N MET A 385 -2.79 -0.27 27.73
CA MET A 385 -3.91 0.38 28.39
C MET A 385 -5.06 -0.60 28.62
N GLY A 386 -5.48 -0.74 29.87
CA GLY A 386 -6.71 -1.43 30.22
C GLY A 386 -7.99 -0.63 29.93
N ARG A 387 -9.10 -1.34 29.74
CA ARG A 387 -10.43 -0.80 29.40
C ARG A 387 -10.92 0.29 30.36
N ASP A 388 -10.61 0.18 31.65
CA ASP A 388 -11.04 1.15 32.66
C ASP A 388 -10.49 2.56 32.41
N ARG A 389 -9.22 2.66 31.95
CA ARG A 389 -8.60 3.94 31.60
C ARG A 389 -9.27 4.57 30.37
N LEU A 390 -9.62 3.75 29.36
CA LEU A 390 -10.37 4.20 28.18
C LEU A 390 -11.72 4.80 28.57
N HIS A 391 -12.50 4.09 29.40
CA HIS A 391 -13.79 4.58 29.86
C HIS A 391 -13.68 5.84 30.73
N ALA A 392 -12.70 5.89 31.65
CA ALA A 392 -12.45 7.07 32.46
C ALA A 392 -12.11 8.31 31.61
N ALA A 393 -11.27 8.14 30.58
CA ALA A 393 -10.94 9.21 29.64
C ALA A 393 -12.16 9.71 28.86
N ILE A 394 -13.01 8.80 28.37
CA ILE A 394 -14.26 9.16 27.68
C ILE A 394 -15.19 9.95 28.62
N GLN A 395 -15.36 9.51 29.86
CA GLN A 395 -16.20 10.22 30.83
C GLN A 395 -15.65 11.61 31.17
N ARG A 396 -14.33 11.71 31.35
CA ARG A 396 -13.67 13.00 31.59
C ARG A 396 -13.89 13.96 30.43
N LEU A 397 -13.71 13.50 29.19
CA LEU A 397 -13.90 14.33 27.99
C LEU A 397 -15.38 14.75 27.80
N LYS A 398 -16.34 13.87 28.13
CA LYS A 398 -17.77 14.24 28.12
C LYS A 398 -18.12 15.35 29.13
N GLY A 399 -17.37 15.43 30.23
CA GLY A 399 -17.53 16.46 31.25
C GLY A 399 -16.83 17.79 30.94
N MET A 400 -16.02 17.86 29.88
CA MET A 400 -15.38 19.12 29.46
C MET A 400 -16.39 19.97 28.67
N PRO A 401 -16.51 21.28 28.96
CA PRO A 401 -17.37 22.16 28.17
C PRO A 401 -16.88 22.19 26.72
N GLU A 402 -17.79 22.06 25.76
CA GLU A 402 -17.50 22.30 24.34
C GLU A 402 -16.91 23.72 24.23
N ALA A 403 -15.68 23.82 23.71
CA ALA A 403 -15.00 25.11 23.56
C ALA A 403 -15.87 26.02 22.67
N ALA A 404 -16.45 27.05 23.28
CA ALA A 404 -17.35 27.98 22.59
C ALA A 404 -16.58 28.85 21.59
N GLY A 405 -16.88 28.67 20.30
CA GLY A 405 -16.85 29.73 19.29
C GLY A 405 -15.71 29.72 18.27
N GLY A 406 -15.99 29.17 17.07
CA GLY A 406 -15.11 29.32 15.90
C GLY A 406 -15.54 28.57 14.64
N GLY A 407 -16.80 28.66 14.21
CA GLY A 407 -17.25 28.29 12.86
C GLY A 407 -17.51 26.80 12.62
N ALA A 408 -18.78 26.42 12.66
CA ALA A 408 -19.28 25.18 12.09
C ALA A 408 -18.98 25.13 10.57
N GLY A 409 -18.02 24.29 10.17
CA GLY A 409 -17.99 23.69 8.84
C GLY A 409 -19.02 22.56 8.80
N SER A 410 -20.14 22.81 8.14
CA SER A 410 -21.36 21.99 8.12
C SER A 410 -21.13 20.48 7.98
N VAL A 411 -21.59 19.71 8.97
CA VAL A 411 -22.27 18.44 8.71
C VAL A 411 -23.72 18.82 8.36
N GLY A 412 -24.01 18.94 7.07
CA GLY A 412 -25.35 19.26 6.58
C GLY A 412 -26.01 18.04 5.95
N GLY A 413 -27.05 17.51 6.60
CA GLY A 413 -28.02 16.62 5.97
C GLY A 413 -29.40 17.27 5.92
N SER A 414 -29.91 17.49 4.70
CA SER A 414 -31.30 17.79 4.27
C SER A 414 -31.87 19.18 4.66
N THR A 415 -32.55 19.97 3.81
CA THR A 415 -33.46 19.74 2.66
C THR A 415 -33.55 20.99 1.73
N GLU A 416 -33.97 20.75 0.48
CA GLU A 416 -34.64 21.66 -0.50
C GLU A 416 -33.85 22.70 -1.34
N ALA A 417 -33.37 22.19 -2.48
CA ALA A 417 -33.58 22.64 -3.88
C ALA A 417 -33.49 24.13 -4.30
N GLU A 418 -32.48 24.42 -5.14
CA GLU A 418 -32.69 25.08 -6.44
C GLU A 418 -31.96 24.29 -7.56
N ARG A 419 -32.61 24.19 -8.72
CA ARG A 419 -32.40 23.17 -9.78
C ARG A 419 -31.40 23.61 -10.86
N PRO A 420 -30.52 22.71 -11.37
CA PRO A 420 -29.82 22.88 -12.65
C PRO A 420 -30.63 22.34 -13.85
N PRO A 421 -30.32 22.75 -15.10
CA PRO A 421 -31.33 23.19 -16.08
C PRO A 421 -31.77 22.15 -17.13
N TRP A 422 -31.80 20.85 -16.80
CA TRP A 422 -32.20 19.83 -17.78
C TRP A 422 -33.41 18.97 -17.37
N GLU A 423 -34.09 19.32 -16.28
CA GLU A 423 -35.40 18.74 -15.95
C GLU A 423 -36.54 19.63 -16.48
N GLY A 424 -36.96 19.38 -17.72
CA GLY A 424 -38.30 19.69 -18.18
C GLY A 424 -39.24 18.52 -17.84
N GLU A 425 -40.38 18.82 -17.25
CA GLU A 425 -41.38 17.87 -16.73
C GLU A 425 -41.94 16.95 -17.82
N GLY A 426 -42.14 15.67 -17.46
CA GLY A 426 -42.77 14.69 -18.34
C GLY A 426 -43.04 13.36 -17.64
N GLY A 427 -44.14 13.30 -16.89
CA GLY A 427 -44.94 12.14 -16.49
C GLY A 427 -44.40 10.70 -16.62
N ARG A 428 -44.31 10.03 -15.46
CA ARG A 428 -44.69 8.63 -15.17
C ARG A 428 -44.63 7.60 -16.32
N ALA A 429 -43.62 6.73 -16.25
CA ALA A 429 -43.76 5.30 -16.55
C ALA A 429 -42.81 4.51 -15.64
N THR A 430 -43.34 3.54 -14.89
CA THR A 430 -42.54 2.59 -14.10
C THR A 430 -41.70 1.73 -15.03
N VAL A 431 -40.39 1.96 -15.05
CA VAL A 431 -39.42 1.04 -15.66
C VAL A 431 -38.85 0.16 -14.55
N PRO A 432 -38.82 -1.19 -14.68
CA PRO A 432 -38.14 -2.03 -13.71
C PRO A 432 -36.65 -1.66 -13.69
N GLY A 433 -36.08 -1.47 -12.50
CA GLY A 433 -34.65 -1.24 -12.36
C GLY A 433 -33.84 -2.36 -13.03
N PRO A 434 -32.62 -2.06 -13.54
CA PRO A 434 -31.79 -3.03 -14.23
C PRO A 434 -31.57 -4.25 -13.33
N PRO A 435 -31.66 -5.48 -13.87
CA PRO A 435 -31.45 -6.67 -13.08
C PRO A 435 -30.05 -6.65 -12.45
N PRO A 436 -29.87 -7.30 -11.29
CA PRO A 436 -28.56 -7.41 -10.64
C PRO A 436 -27.50 -7.86 -11.66
N PRO A 437 -26.24 -7.38 -11.54
CA PRO A 437 -25.19 -7.70 -12.50
C PRO A 437 -25.14 -9.20 -12.71
N ALA A 438 -25.27 -9.62 -13.97
CA ALA A 438 -25.28 -11.02 -14.34
C ALA A 438 -24.04 -11.70 -13.73
N ARG A 439 -24.25 -12.85 -13.08
CA ARG A 439 -23.14 -13.72 -12.66
C ARG A 439 -22.20 -13.87 -13.86
N MET A 440 -20.90 -13.64 -13.63
CA MET A 440 -19.90 -13.83 -14.67
C MET A 440 -20.14 -15.19 -15.34
N PRO A 441 -20.16 -15.25 -16.69
CA PRO A 441 -20.46 -16.51 -17.38
C PRO A 441 -19.50 -17.58 -16.89
N VAL A 442 -20.06 -18.75 -16.54
CA VAL A 442 -19.29 -19.89 -16.06
C VAL A 442 -18.44 -20.38 -17.22
N TRP A 443 -17.11 -20.22 -17.11
CA TRP A 443 -16.17 -20.83 -18.05
C TRP A 443 -16.24 -22.34 -17.92
N THR A 444 -16.24 -23.03 -19.05
CA THR A 444 -16.33 -24.48 -19.17
C THR A 444 -15.13 -25.01 -19.95
N GLU A 445 -14.94 -26.32 -19.95
CA GLU A 445 -13.90 -26.97 -20.75
C GLU A 445 -13.96 -26.56 -22.23
N ALA A 446 -15.17 -26.46 -22.78
CA ALA A 446 -15.39 -26.12 -24.20
C ALA A 446 -14.92 -24.70 -24.55
N ASP A 447 -14.85 -23.80 -23.56
CA ASP A 447 -14.44 -22.41 -23.77
C ASP A 447 -12.92 -22.29 -24.02
N PHE A 448 -12.12 -23.30 -23.64
CA PHE A 448 -10.70 -23.35 -24.02
C PHE A 448 -10.49 -23.55 -25.52
N ASP A 449 -11.41 -24.26 -26.18
CA ASP A 449 -11.37 -24.50 -27.63
C ASP A 449 -12.13 -23.42 -28.41
N ALA A 450 -13.24 -22.92 -27.85
CA ALA A 450 -14.07 -21.88 -28.45
C ALA A 450 -13.43 -20.48 -28.39
N ASP A 451 -12.72 -20.15 -27.30
CA ASP A 451 -11.99 -18.89 -27.22
C ASP A 451 -10.71 -18.96 -28.06
N GLY A 452 -10.72 -18.24 -29.18
CA GLY A 452 -9.61 -18.23 -30.13
C GLY A 452 -8.27 -17.80 -29.52
N ARG A 453 -8.26 -16.96 -28.48
CA ARG A 453 -7.03 -16.48 -27.83
C ARG A 453 -6.48 -17.53 -26.89
N MET A 454 -7.33 -18.16 -26.09
CA MET A 454 -6.91 -19.21 -25.17
C MET A 454 -6.40 -20.44 -25.92
N ARG A 455 -7.12 -20.86 -26.96
CA ARG A 455 -6.68 -21.92 -27.88
C ARG A 455 -5.34 -21.60 -28.52
N HIS A 456 -5.16 -20.36 -28.99
CA HIS A 456 -3.90 -19.93 -29.60
C HIS A 456 -2.73 -19.94 -28.62
N LEU A 457 -2.93 -19.47 -27.38
CA LEU A 457 -1.91 -19.51 -26.35
C LEU A 457 -1.49 -20.93 -25.98
N LEU A 458 -2.45 -21.83 -25.81
CA LEU A 458 -2.17 -23.24 -25.49
C LEU A 458 -1.46 -23.94 -26.65
N ALA A 459 -1.82 -23.64 -27.90
CA ALA A 459 -1.16 -24.22 -29.07
C ALA A 459 0.30 -23.76 -29.23
N HIS A 460 0.63 -22.52 -28.85
CA HIS A 460 1.94 -21.92 -29.13
C HIS A 460 2.87 -21.81 -27.91
N CYS A 461 2.36 -21.97 -26.68
CA CYS A 461 3.16 -22.01 -25.46
C CYS A 461 3.11 -23.40 -24.81
N PRO A 462 4.14 -24.26 -25.01
CA PRO A 462 4.17 -25.63 -24.47
C PRO A 462 4.09 -25.71 -22.95
N VAL A 463 4.52 -24.67 -22.23
CA VAL A 463 4.45 -24.61 -20.76
C VAL A 463 3.01 -24.42 -20.29
N LEU A 464 2.25 -23.54 -20.93
CA LEU A 464 0.84 -23.32 -20.58
C LEU A 464 -0.02 -24.54 -20.95
N ALA A 465 0.27 -25.19 -22.08
CA ALA A 465 -0.33 -26.46 -22.45
C ALA A 465 -0.10 -27.55 -21.40
N GLU A 466 1.15 -27.68 -20.95
CA GLU A 466 1.52 -28.68 -19.95
C GLU A 466 0.91 -28.40 -18.57
N LEU A 467 0.84 -27.12 -18.16
CA LEU A 467 0.13 -26.73 -16.94
C LEU A 467 -1.35 -27.09 -16.99
N LYS A 468 -2.03 -26.85 -18.12
CA LYS A 468 -3.40 -27.29 -18.32
C LYS A 468 -3.51 -28.82 -18.24
N ARG A 469 -2.60 -29.55 -18.88
CA ARG A 469 -2.54 -31.02 -18.81
C ARG A 469 -2.36 -31.54 -17.39
N ILE A 470 -1.54 -30.86 -16.57
CA ILE A 470 -1.35 -31.18 -15.14
C ILE A 470 -2.66 -30.99 -14.37
N VAL A 471 -3.40 -29.90 -14.62
CA VAL A 471 -4.72 -29.69 -14.01
C VAL A 471 -5.70 -30.78 -14.42
N ASP A 472 -5.77 -31.09 -15.71
CA ASP A 472 -6.72 -32.07 -16.26
C ASP A 472 -6.45 -33.50 -15.74
N GLY A 473 -5.19 -33.86 -15.54
CA GLY A 473 -4.78 -35.20 -15.11
C GLY A 473 -4.60 -35.37 -13.60
N HIS A 474 -3.92 -34.43 -12.95
CA HIS A 474 -3.48 -34.57 -11.55
C HIS A 474 -4.27 -33.70 -10.57
N ARG A 475 -5.02 -32.69 -11.05
CA ARG A 475 -5.85 -31.80 -10.24
C ARG A 475 -5.12 -31.16 -9.06
N ARG A 476 -3.84 -30.87 -9.25
CA ARG A 476 -2.99 -30.22 -8.26
C ARG A 476 -2.03 -29.27 -8.93
N LEU A 477 -1.81 -28.12 -8.32
CA LEU A 477 -0.84 -27.13 -8.77
C LEU A 477 -0.04 -26.62 -7.58
N THR A 478 1.27 -26.59 -7.71
CA THR A 478 2.16 -25.88 -6.79
C THR A 478 1.91 -24.37 -6.85
N HIS A 479 2.32 -23.64 -5.81
CA HIS A 479 2.16 -22.18 -5.77
C HIS A 479 2.81 -21.47 -6.99
N GLU A 480 3.98 -21.92 -7.42
CA GLU A 480 4.67 -21.36 -8.60
C GLU A 480 3.92 -21.64 -9.91
N GLU A 481 3.32 -22.82 -10.07
CA GLU A 481 2.48 -23.17 -11.23
C GLU A 481 1.19 -22.33 -11.26
N GLN A 482 0.57 -22.10 -10.10
CA GLN A 482 -0.57 -21.20 -9.95
C GLN A 482 -0.23 -19.77 -10.40
N LEU A 483 0.92 -19.24 -9.96
CA LEU A 483 1.38 -17.90 -10.35
C LEU A 483 1.65 -17.80 -11.86
N VAL A 484 2.17 -18.85 -12.50
CA VAL A 484 2.38 -18.87 -13.96
C VAL A 484 1.05 -18.78 -14.71
N LEU A 485 0.01 -19.49 -14.29
CA LEU A 485 -1.32 -19.40 -14.90
C LEU A 485 -1.94 -18.01 -14.69
N ILE A 486 -1.92 -17.49 -13.46
CA ILE A 486 -2.45 -16.14 -13.12
C ILE A 486 -1.77 -15.05 -13.96
N HIS A 487 -0.45 -14.98 -13.92
CA HIS A 487 0.31 -13.88 -14.56
C HIS A 487 0.57 -14.09 -16.06
N SER A 488 0.10 -15.19 -16.64
CA SER A 488 0.08 -15.39 -18.10
C SER A 488 -1.34 -15.25 -18.64
N MET A 489 -2.20 -16.22 -18.38
CA MET A 489 -3.57 -16.26 -18.93
C MET A 489 -4.42 -15.13 -18.36
N GLY A 490 -4.21 -14.72 -17.10
CA GLY A 490 -4.99 -13.67 -16.45
C GLY A 490 -4.83 -12.25 -17.02
N HIS A 491 -3.88 -12.02 -17.94
CA HIS A 491 -3.76 -10.78 -18.70
C HIS A 491 -4.62 -10.76 -19.98
N VAL A 492 -5.22 -11.89 -20.37
CA VAL A 492 -6.02 -12.05 -21.59
C VAL A 492 -7.50 -11.78 -21.29
N GLU A 493 -8.25 -11.31 -22.29
CA GLU A 493 -9.71 -11.25 -22.22
C GLU A 493 -10.29 -12.67 -22.04
N GLY A 494 -11.17 -12.86 -21.05
CA GLY A 494 -11.63 -14.21 -20.63
C GLY A 494 -10.63 -14.99 -19.76
N GLY A 495 -9.40 -14.47 -19.60
CA GLY A 495 -8.31 -15.08 -18.86
C GLY A 495 -8.59 -15.39 -17.39
N PRO A 496 -9.12 -14.44 -16.58
CA PRO A 496 -9.50 -14.71 -15.19
C PRO A 496 -10.48 -15.87 -15.05
N GLN A 497 -11.45 -15.98 -15.95
CA GLN A 497 -12.45 -17.04 -15.94
C GLN A 497 -11.84 -18.39 -16.30
N ALA A 498 -10.94 -18.43 -17.28
CA ALA A 498 -10.17 -19.61 -17.63
C ALA A 498 -9.27 -20.10 -16.48
N VAL A 499 -8.55 -19.19 -15.82
CA VAL A 499 -7.70 -19.52 -14.66
C VAL A 499 -8.55 -20.03 -13.49
N ASN A 500 -9.68 -19.39 -13.20
CA ASN A 500 -10.60 -19.83 -12.16
C ASN A 500 -11.18 -21.21 -12.45
N TYR A 501 -11.49 -21.51 -13.71
CA TYR A 501 -11.93 -22.85 -14.09
C TYR A 501 -10.85 -23.89 -13.78
N LEU A 502 -9.60 -23.63 -14.15
CA LEU A 502 -8.48 -24.54 -13.87
C LEU A 502 -8.27 -24.71 -12.36
N PHE A 503 -8.35 -23.62 -11.61
CA PHE A 503 -8.22 -23.64 -10.15
C PHE A 503 -9.35 -24.41 -9.48
N ALA A 504 -10.59 -24.26 -9.97
CA ALA A 504 -11.74 -25.02 -9.49
C ALA A 504 -11.65 -26.52 -9.78
N GLN A 505 -10.77 -26.97 -10.70
CA GLN A 505 -10.50 -28.38 -10.90
C GLN A 505 -9.49 -28.94 -9.91
N CYS A 506 -8.70 -28.09 -9.24
CA CYS A 506 -7.63 -28.49 -8.34
C CYS A 506 -8.10 -28.61 -6.90
N SER A 507 -7.75 -29.71 -6.23
CA SER A 507 -8.17 -29.95 -4.84
C SER A 507 -7.40 -29.09 -3.82
N ASP A 508 -6.25 -28.54 -4.21
CA ASP A 508 -5.33 -27.76 -3.37
C ASP A 508 -5.43 -26.24 -3.58
N VAL A 509 -6.47 -25.78 -4.30
CA VAL A 509 -6.68 -24.38 -4.63
C VAL A 509 -8.07 -23.95 -4.16
N GLY A 510 -8.13 -23.15 -3.11
CA GLY A 510 -9.38 -22.64 -2.58
C GLY A 510 -9.93 -21.45 -3.38
N PRO A 511 -11.24 -21.11 -3.22
CA PRO A 511 -11.90 -20.02 -3.93
C PRO A 511 -11.29 -18.63 -3.68
N GLU A 512 -10.52 -18.45 -2.61
CA GLU A 512 -9.79 -17.21 -2.29
C GLU A 512 -8.74 -16.84 -3.34
N LYS A 513 -8.24 -17.82 -4.09
CA LYS A 513 -7.27 -17.62 -5.18
C LYS A 513 -7.91 -17.28 -6.52
N TYR A 514 -9.24 -17.24 -6.60
CA TYR A 514 -9.95 -16.95 -7.84
C TYR A 514 -9.80 -15.48 -8.22
N MET A 515 -9.47 -15.27 -9.48
CA MET A 515 -9.31 -13.98 -10.11
C MET A 515 -10.66 -13.31 -10.33
N LYS A 516 -10.79 -12.05 -9.90
CA LYS A 516 -12.02 -11.25 -10.10
C LYS A 516 -11.99 -10.48 -11.40
N ASP A 517 -10.85 -9.86 -11.68
CA ASP A 517 -10.65 -8.99 -12.84
C ASP A 517 -9.41 -9.40 -13.63
N ARG A 518 -9.37 -8.97 -14.90
CA ARG A 518 -8.19 -9.10 -15.75
C ARG A 518 -7.04 -8.30 -15.16
N LEU A 519 -5.85 -8.90 -15.11
CA LEU A 519 -4.68 -8.24 -14.56
C LEU A 519 -4.28 -7.03 -15.42
N LYS A 520 -4.00 -5.91 -14.75
CA LYS A 520 -3.47 -4.68 -15.37
C LYS A 520 -1.94 -4.69 -15.24
N GLY A 521 -1.26 -4.21 -16.28
CA GLY A 521 0.20 -4.16 -16.33
C GLY A 521 0.82 -5.28 -17.16
N ASN A 522 2.07 -5.59 -16.85
CA ASN A 522 2.95 -6.41 -17.67
C ASN A 522 2.81 -7.91 -17.34
N PRO A 523 2.55 -8.79 -18.33
CA PRO A 523 2.52 -10.24 -18.12
C PRO A 523 3.89 -10.80 -17.70
N VAL A 524 3.89 -11.96 -17.06
CA VAL A 524 5.13 -12.61 -16.62
C VAL A 524 6.04 -12.97 -17.79
N SER A 525 7.34 -12.71 -17.64
CA SER A 525 8.34 -12.97 -18.68
C SER A 525 8.71 -14.45 -18.79
N CYS A 526 9.04 -14.93 -19.99
CA CYS A 526 9.49 -16.30 -20.24
C CYS A 526 10.70 -16.71 -19.39
N PRO A 527 11.72 -15.86 -19.16
CA PRO A 527 12.80 -16.16 -18.22
C PRO A 527 12.31 -16.38 -16.77
N SER A 528 11.34 -15.57 -16.32
CA SER A 528 10.73 -15.73 -14.99
C SER A 528 9.95 -17.05 -14.90
N ILE A 529 9.17 -17.40 -15.93
CA ILE A 529 8.46 -18.71 -15.99
C ILE A 529 9.46 -19.88 -15.89
N ARG A 530 10.56 -19.85 -16.65
CA ARG A 530 11.58 -20.92 -16.61
C ARG A 530 12.22 -21.07 -15.23
N LYS A 531 12.38 -19.97 -14.48
CA LYS A 531 12.88 -20.00 -13.10
C LYS A 531 11.86 -20.55 -12.10
N LYS A 532 10.58 -20.26 -12.30
CA LYS A 532 9.47 -20.66 -11.42
C LYS A 532 9.07 -22.12 -11.58
N VAL A 533 9.04 -22.62 -12.81
CA VAL A 533 8.65 -24.01 -13.13
C VAL A 533 9.73 -24.76 -13.92
N PRO A 534 10.96 -24.90 -13.39
CA PRO A 534 12.06 -25.56 -14.08
C PRO A 534 11.76 -27.05 -14.33
N HIS A 535 10.98 -27.69 -13.48
CA HIS A 535 10.56 -29.09 -13.63
C HIS A 535 9.64 -29.31 -14.85
N ILE A 536 8.83 -28.32 -15.22
CA ILE A 536 8.00 -28.35 -16.43
C ILE A 536 8.84 -28.01 -17.66
N THR A 537 9.59 -26.90 -17.60
CA THR A 537 10.34 -26.39 -18.77
C THR A 537 11.47 -27.31 -19.24
N ARG A 538 11.91 -28.26 -18.41
CA ARG A 538 12.84 -29.34 -18.80
C ARG A 538 12.17 -30.45 -19.64
N ARG A 539 10.85 -30.62 -19.53
CA ARG A 539 10.07 -31.70 -20.16
C ARG A 539 9.40 -31.28 -21.46
N VAL A 540 9.24 -29.97 -21.67
CA VAL A 540 8.59 -29.38 -22.85
C VAL A 540 9.55 -28.48 -23.60
N ALA A 541 9.33 -28.31 -24.92
CA ALA A 541 10.17 -27.48 -25.78
C ALA A 541 9.92 -25.96 -25.56
N CYS A 542 10.25 -25.43 -24.38
CA CYS A 542 10.06 -24.01 -24.02
C CYS A 542 11.14 -23.10 -24.64
N ARG A 543 11.14 -22.98 -25.98
CA ARG A 543 12.10 -22.18 -26.76
C ARG A 543 11.40 -21.28 -27.79
N CYS A 544 10.25 -20.71 -27.42
CA CYS A 544 9.46 -19.87 -28.32
C CYS A 544 10.29 -18.73 -28.94
N PRO A 545 10.41 -18.65 -30.28
CA PRO A 545 11.07 -17.52 -30.95
C PRO A 545 10.08 -16.36 -31.08
N PHE A 546 10.40 -15.21 -30.45
CA PHE A 546 9.59 -13.98 -30.51
C PHE A 546 10.24 -12.95 -31.45
N GLU A 547 10.74 -13.40 -32.61
CA GLU A 547 11.45 -12.55 -33.57
C GLU A 547 10.58 -11.43 -34.16
N PHE A 548 9.26 -11.61 -34.16
CA PHE A 548 8.28 -10.62 -34.59
C PHE A 548 8.07 -9.46 -33.59
N ALA A 549 8.61 -9.55 -32.37
CA ALA A 549 8.43 -8.57 -31.31
C ALA A 549 9.75 -8.22 -30.63
N LYS A 550 10.76 -7.81 -31.42
CA LYS A 550 12.13 -7.54 -30.95
C LYS A 550 12.23 -6.50 -29.83
N ASP A 551 11.34 -5.50 -29.82
CA ASP A 551 11.33 -4.43 -28.82
C ASP A 551 10.51 -4.78 -27.54
N ARG A 552 10.02 -6.02 -27.42
CA ARG A 552 9.23 -6.47 -26.28
C ARG A 552 9.93 -7.64 -25.59
N TYR A 553 9.88 -7.66 -24.26
CA TYR A 553 10.43 -8.79 -23.51
C TYR A 553 9.61 -10.06 -23.79
N PRO A 554 10.24 -11.24 -23.90
CA PRO A 554 9.55 -12.49 -24.17
C PRO A 554 8.48 -12.82 -23.12
N SER A 555 7.23 -13.06 -23.52
CA SER A 555 6.15 -13.55 -22.66
C SER A 555 5.16 -14.41 -23.47
N PRO A 556 4.46 -15.37 -22.85
CA PRO A 556 3.50 -16.21 -23.57
C PRO A 556 2.42 -15.41 -24.30
N VAL A 557 2.00 -14.27 -23.72
CA VAL A 557 0.98 -13.38 -24.27
C VAL A 557 1.37 -12.81 -25.64
N LEU A 558 2.68 -12.70 -25.94
CA LEU A 558 3.14 -12.25 -27.26
C LEU A 558 2.71 -13.16 -28.41
N HIS A 559 2.43 -14.45 -28.16
CA HIS A 559 1.90 -15.34 -29.21
C HIS A 559 0.58 -14.81 -29.78
N LEU A 560 -0.23 -14.07 -29.01
CA LEU A 560 -1.46 -13.47 -29.52
C LEU A 560 -1.22 -12.46 -30.65
N MET A 561 -0.04 -11.84 -30.73
CA MET A 561 0.31 -10.93 -31.83
C MET A 561 0.52 -11.64 -33.17
N THR A 562 0.60 -12.97 -33.17
CA THR A 562 0.70 -13.80 -34.39
C THR A 562 -0.66 -14.30 -34.88
N MET A 563 -1.75 -13.94 -34.18
CA MET A 563 -3.10 -14.20 -34.66
C MET A 563 -3.39 -13.27 -35.85
N SER A 564 -3.84 -13.82 -36.97
CA SER A 564 -4.29 -13.02 -38.11
C SER A 564 -5.56 -12.24 -37.73
N ASP A 565 -5.62 -10.95 -38.06
CA ASP A 565 -6.82 -10.13 -37.83
C ASP A 565 -7.99 -10.65 -38.69
N GLY A 566 -8.91 -11.36 -38.03
CA GLY A 566 -10.13 -11.89 -38.62
C GLY A 566 -11.25 -11.96 -37.59
N SER A 567 -11.80 -10.77 -37.26
CA SER A 567 -13.00 -10.47 -36.45
C SER A 567 -13.11 -11.02 -35.02
N PRO A 568 -13.57 -10.19 -34.05
CA PRO A 568 -13.96 -10.67 -32.73
C PRO A 568 -15.15 -11.61 -32.91
N GLY A 569 -14.97 -12.89 -32.55
CA GLY A 569 -16.01 -13.90 -32.62
C GLY A 569 -17.23 -13.42 -31.85
N ALA A 570 -18.27 -13.05 -32.58
CA ALA A 570 -19.62 -12.95 -32.08
C ALA A 570 -19.92 -14.23 -31.28
N ALA A 571 -20.51 -14.07 -30.10
CA ALA A 571 -21.01 -15.18 -29.30
C ALA A 571 -21.87 -16.07 -30.21
N ALA A 572 -21.32 -17.23 -30.61
CA ALA A 572 -22.08 -18.22 -31.33
C ALA A 572 -23.21 -18.66 -30.39
N ALA A 573 -24.45 -18.57 -30.87
CA ALA A 573 -25.61 -19.10 -30.17
C ALA A 573 -25.30 -20.54 -29.69
N PRO A 574 -25.78 -20.95 -28.50
CA PRO A 574 -25.42 -22.24 -27.93
C PRO A 574 -25.83 -23.34 -28.89
N GLN A 575 -24.85 -23.87 -29.63
CA GLN A 575 -25.05 -25.08 -30.42
C GLN A 575 -25.27 -26.21 -29.43
N ALA A 576 -26.27 -27.04 -29.70
CA ALA A 576 -26.53 -28.23 -28.92
C ALA A 576 -25.23 -29.04 -28.83
N LEU A 577 -24.75 -29.26 -27.60
CA LEU A 577 -23.54 -30.00 -27.33
C LEU A 577 -23.63 -31.35 -28.05
N ASP A 578 -22.62 -31.67 -28.87
CA ASP A 578 -22.58 -32.98 -29.50
C ASP A 578 -22.52 -34.09 -28.43
N VAL A 579 -23.04 -35.27 -28.78
CA VAL A 579 -23.17 -36.39 -27.84
C VAL A 579 -21.82 -36.83 -27.29
N ALA A 580 -20.73 -36.70 -28.05
CA ALA A 580 -19.40 -37.05 -27.58
C ALA A 580 -18.90 -36.07 -26.50
N THR A 581 -19.24 -34.79 -26.63
CA THR A 581 -18.94 -33.74 -25.65
C THR A 581 -19.80 -33.91 -24.39
N LEU A 582 -21.08 -34.25 -24.54
CA LEU A 582 -21.94 -34.61 -23.40
C LEU A 582 -21.42 -35.85 -22.67
N ALA A 583 -21.02 -36.91 -23.39
CA ALA A 583 -20.48 -38.13 -22.80
C ALA A 583 -19.17 -37.88 -22.05
N ARG A 584 -18.26 -37.04 -22.58
CA ARG A 584 -17.04 -36.62 -21.88
C ARG A 584 -17.35 -35.85 -20.60
N ARG A 585 -18.26 -34.88 -20.67
CA ARG A 585 -18.68 -34.08 -19.50
C ARG A 585 -19.37 -34.95 -18.43
N TYR A 586 -20.24 -35.85 -18.85
CA TYR A 586 -20.89 -36.82 -17.97
C TYR A 586 -19.87 -37.73 -17.29
N GLY A 587 -18.92 -38.32 -18.04
CA GLY A 587 -17.89 -39.18 -17.46
C GLY A 587 -16.99 -38.45 -16.44
N VAL A 588 -16.70 -37.17 -16.65
CA VAL A 588 -15.98 -36.35 -15.65
C VAL A 588 -16.85 -36.11 -14.41
N ALA A 589 -18.11 -35.74 -14.59
CA ALA A 589 -19.04 -35.53 -13.47
C ALA A 589 -19.29 -36.81 -12.67
N ASP A 590 -19.37 -37.96 -13.34
CA ASP A 590 -19.60 -39.26 -12.72
C ASP A 590 -18.37 -39.73 -11.92
N ARG A 591 -17.16 -39.51 -12.42
CA ARG A 591 -15.93 -39.73 -11.63
C ARG A 591 -15.87 -38.82 -10.41
N LYS A 592 -16.20 -37.52 -10.56
CA LYS A 592 -16.29 -36.60 -9.42
C LYS A 592 -17.31 -37.07 -8.38
N ARG A 593 -18.48 -37.55 -8.83
CA ARG A 593 -19.49 -38.14 -7.96
C ARG A 593 -18.92 -39.35 -7.22
N ALA A 594 -18.23 -40.26 -7.92
CA ALA A 594 -17.63 -41.44 -7.31
C ALA A 594 -16.53 -41.09 -6.30
N ASP A 595 -15.71 -40.07 -6.56
CA ASP A 595 -14.65 -39.62 -5.65
C ASP A 595 -15.23 -39.01 -4.37
N VAL A 596 -16.21 -38.12 -4.51
CA VAL A 596 -16.93 -37.51 -3.37
C VAL A 596 -17.65 -38.57 -2.54
N LEU A 597 -18.25 -39.57 -3.18
CA LEU A 597 -18.90 -40.68 -2.46
C LEU A 597 -17.89 -41.52 -1.67
N ARG A 598 -16.68 -41.77 -2.21
CA ARG A 598 -15.63 -42.49 -1.48
C ARG A 598 -15.10 -41.69 -0.29
N GLU A 599 -14.85 -40.40 -0.49
CA GLU A 599 -14.43 -39.51 0.59
C GLU A 599 -15.50 -39.40 1.69
N TRP A 600 -16.78 -39.29 1.30
CA TRP A 600 -17.90 -39.29 2.22
C TRP A 600 -17.99 -40.58 3.04
N GLU A 601 -17.83 -41.76 2.42
CA GLU A 601 -17.85 -43.03 3.15
C GLU A 601 -16.64 -43.16 4.10
N GLN A 602 -15.44 -42.75 3.67
CA GLN A 602 -14.24 -42.73 4.52
C GLN A 602 -14.42 -41.83 5.74
N LEU A 603 -14.98 -40.64 5.55
CA LEU A 603 -15.28 -39.71 6.65
C LEU A 603 -16.37 -40.26 7.58
N LYS A 604 -17.38 -40.92 7.03
CA LYS A 604 -18.43 -41.58 7.81
C LYS A 604 -17.87 -42.72 8.66
N GLU A 605 -17.04 -43.59 8.09
CA GLU A 605 -16.38 -44.68 8.83
C GLU A 605 -15.46 -44.13 9.93
N ALA A 606 -14.67 -43.10 9.63
CA ALA A 606 -13.81 -42.43 10.61
C ALA A 606 -14.63 -41.79 11.74
N MET A 607 -15.77 -41.17 11.42
CA MET A 607 -16.68 -40.58 12.40
C MET A 607 -17.31 -41.66 13.30
N VAL A 608 -17.80 -42.77 12.73
CA VAL A 608 -18.34 -43.90 13.49
C VAL A 608 -17.26 -44.46 14.44
N ALA A 609 -16.03 -44.66 13.95
CA ALA A 609 -14.92 -45.15 14.76
C ALA A 609 -14.57 -44.19 15.91
N ALA A 610 -14.54 -42.88 15.65
CA ALA A 610 -14.29 -41.87 16.66
C ALA A 610 -15.39 -41.84 17.74
N LEU A 611 -16.67 -41.93 17.33
CA LEU A 611 -17.80 -41.92 18.25
C LEU A 611 -17.89 -43.17 19.12
N ARG A 612 -17.45 -44.35 18.65
CA ARG A 612 -17.33 -45.56 19.51
C ARG A 612 -16.38 -45.36 20.70
N GLY A 613 -15.41 -44.45 20.58
CA GLY A 613 -14.45 -44.14 21.63
C GLY A 613 -14.94 -43.12 22.66
N LEU A 614 -16.11 -42.51 22.46
CA LEU A 614 -16.67 -41.52 23.37
C LEU A 614 -17.70 -42.16 24.31
N PRO A 615 -17.75 -41.74 25.60
CA PRO A 615 -18.65 -42.33 26.60
C PRO A 615 -20.13 -42.20 26.21
N ASP A 616 -20.54 -41.05 25.67
CA ASP A 616 -21.93 -40.80 25.25
C ASP A 616 -22.16 -41.09 23.76
N ARG A 617 -21.14 -41.59 23.04
CA ARG A 617 -21.17 -41.86 21.60
C ARG A 617 -21.68 -40.70 20.72
N CYS A 618 -21.57 -39.47 21.23
CA CYS A 618 -22.03 -38.24 20.60
C CYS A 618 -20.93 -37.17 20.59
N VAL A 619 -20.92 -36.32 19.57
CA VAL A 619 -20.04 -35.13 19.48
C VAL A 619 -20.84 -33.90 19.05
N LYS A 620 -20.61 -32.78 19.75
CA LYS A 620 -21.23 -31.48 19.44
C LYS A 620 -20.46 -30.80 18.31
N CYS A 621 -21.19 -30.22 17.36
CA CYS A 621 -20.62 -29.29 16.40
C CYS A 621 -21.59 -28.13 16.10
N ASP A 622 -21.19 -27.23 15.20
CA ASP A 622 -21.96 -26.03 14.90
C ASP A 622 -23.33 -26.39 14.34
N GLY A 623 -24.38 -26.16 15.14
CA GLY A 623 -25.77 -26.37 14.75
C GLY A 623 -26.37 -27.75 15.08
N GLY A 624 -25.69 -28.60 15.88
CA GLY A 624 -26.25 -29.86 16.35
C GLY A 624 -25.23 -30.89 16.85
N TRP A 625 -25.65 -32.14 16.95
CA TRP A 625 -24.88 -33.27 17.45
C TRP A 625 -24.84 -34.42 16.45
N TYR A 626 -23.67 -35.02 16.28
CA TYR A 626 -23.54 -36.33 15.64
C TYR A 626 -23.49 -37.41 16.71
N CYS A 627 -24.41 -38.36 16.66
CA CYS A 627 -24.53 -39.45 17.60
C CYS A 627 -24.51 -40.79 16.87
N LEU A 628 -23.84 -41.78 17.46
CA LEU A 628 -23.88 -43.15 16.97
C LEU A 628 -24.96 -43.91 17.72
N VAL A 629 -26.05 -44.24 17.03
CA VAL A 629 -27.23 -44.89 17.60
C VAL A 629 -27.30 -46.32 17.08
N GLU A 630 -27.67 -47.26 17.94
CA GLU A 630 -27.85 -48.66 17.54
C GLU A 630 -29.34 -48.93 17.27
N LYS A 631 -29.65 -49.36 16.05
CA LYS A 631 -31.00 -49.80 15.64
C LYS A 631 -30.93 -51.19 15.05
N GLU A 632 -31.69 -52.11 15.63
CA GLU A 632 -31.79 -53.50 15.16
C GLU A 632 -30.41 -54.20 15.02
N GLY A 633 -29.45 -53.85 15.89
CA GLY A 633 -28.09 -54.41 15.87
C GLY A 633 -27.15 -53.81 14.81
N ILE A 634 -27.57 -52.74 14.13
CA ILE A 634 -26.75 -51.97 13.19
C ILE A 634 -26.48 -50.58 13.80
N GLU A 635 -25.21 -50.19 13.82
CA GLU A 635 -24.80 -48.86 14.26
C GLU A 635 -24.99 -47.84 13.14
N GLU A 636 -25.80 -46.82 13.39
CA GLU A 636 -26.10 -45.76 12.45
C GLU A 636 -25.64 -44.39 12.98
N LEU A 637 -24.97 -43.63 12.12
CA LEU A 637 -24.59 -42.24 12.41
C LEU A 637 -25.81 -41.33 12.21
N ARG A 638 -26.26 -40.68 13.27
CA ARG A 638 -27.42 -39.79 13.29
C ARG A 638 -26.98 -38.34 13.56
N TRP A 639 -27.65 -37.40 12.90
CA TRP A 639 -27.53 -35.96 13.15
C TRP A 639 -28.80 -35.44 13.83
N ASP A 640 -28.66 -34.81 14.99
CA ASP A 640 -29.77 -34.19 15.72
C ASP A 640 -29.49 -32.71 15.98
N ARG A 641 -30.51 -31.86 15.76
CA ARG A 641 -30.40 -30.39 15.93
C ARG A 641 -30.69 -29.90 17.35
N GLU A 642 -31.24 -30.76 18.22
CA GLU A 642 -31.59 -30.45 19.60
C GLU A 642 -30.86 -31.40 20.56
N GLU A 643 -30.55 -30.92 21.76
CA GLU A 643 -29.88 -31.67 22.81
C GLU A 643 -30.82 -32.76 23.33
N THR A 644 -30.81 -33.95 22.72
CA THR A 644 -31.57 -35.08 23.23
C THR A 644 -30.87 -35.63 24.47
N SER A 645 -31.43 -35.34 25.63
CA SER A 645 -31.22 -36.09 26.86
C SER A 645 -31.55 -37.56 26.62
N ALA A 646 -30.53 -38.40 26.44
CA ALA A 646 -30.70 -39.85 26.56
C ALA A 646 -30.83 -40.19 28.06
N ALA A 647 -32.05 -40.08 28.58
CA ALA A 647 -32.41 -40.68 29.86
C ALA A 647 -32.64 -42.18 29.63
N VAL A 648 -31.71 -42.99 30.15
CA VAL A 648 -31.90 -44.30 30.78
C VAL A 648 -33.20 -45.03 30.42
N GLU A 649 -33.12 -46.02 29.53
CA GLU A 649 -33.97 -47.21 29.60
C GLU A 649 -33.09 -48.39 30.00
N SER A 650 -33.11 -48.72 31.29
CA SER A 650 -32.64 -49.99 31.83
C SER A 650 -33.64 -50.50 32.87
N ASP A 651 -34.17 -51.70 32.61
CA ASP A 651 -34.74 -52.72 33.51
C ASP A 651 -35.91 -52.33 34.42
N GLY A 652 -37.12 -52.87 34.23
CA GLY A 652 -37.59 -54.23 34.60
C GLY A 652 -38.97 -54.04 35.28
N VAL A 653 -39.98 -54.92 35.28
CA VAL A 653 -40.06 -56.32 35.72
C VAL A 653 -41.51 -56.80 35.50
N SER A 654 -41.65 -58.01 34.94
CA SER A 654 -42.56 -59.14 35.24
C SER A 654 -44.09 -59.01 35.43
N ALA A 655 -44.76 -59.97 34.76
CA ALA A 655 -45.91 -60.82 35.14
C ALA A 655 -47.34 -60.24 35.19
N ASP A 656 -48.15 -60.71 34.23
CA ASP A 656 -49.42 -61.46 34.38
C ASP A 656 -50.09 -61.44 32.97
N GLY A 657 -50.56 -62.51 32.34
CA GLY A 657 -51.40 -63.59 32.83
C GLY A 657 -52.69 -63.59 32.00
N TRP A 658 -52.85 -64.61 31.14
CA TRP A 658 -54.12 -65.17 30.62
C TRP A 658 -54.93 -64.52 29.46
N ALA A 659 -55.06 -65.34 28.41
CA ALA A 659 -56.30 -65.82 27.76
C ALA A 659 -57.18 -64.89 26.89
N ALA A 660 -57.18 -65.25 25.60
CA ALA A 660 -58.34 -65.66 24.77
C ALA A 660 -59.39 -64.63 24.28
N GLU A 661 -59.77 -64.85 23.00
CA GLU A 661 -60.97 -64.39 22.27
C GLU A 661 -61.05 -62.90 21.89
N GLY A 662 -61.31 -62.49 20.64
CA GLY A 662 -61.64 -63.18 19.41
C GLY A 662 -61.92 -62.18 18.28
N GLY A 663 -62.30 -62.69 17.10
CA GLY A 663 -63.17 -61.94 16.18
C GLY A 663 -62.55 -61.30 14.94
N ARG A 664 -62.45 -62.09 13.87
CA ARG A 664 -62.86 -61.81 12.48
C ARG A 664 -62.67 -60.39 11.92
N THR A 665 -61.80 -60.28 10.91
CA THR A 665 -62.00 -59.39 9.77
C THR A 665 -62.47 -60.23 8.58
N ASP A 666 -63.75 -60.06 8.23
CA ASP A 666 -64.28 -60.42 6.91
C ASP A 666 -64.11 -59.22 5.97
N GLY A 667 -63.68 -59.51 4.73
CA GLY A 667 -64.38 -58.97 3.56
C GLY A 667 -63.66 -58.00 2.63
N GLY A 668 -63.16 -58.55 1.50
CA GLY A 668 -63.26 -57.97 0.15
C GLY A 668 -62.11 -57.03 -0.28
N GLY A 669 -61.38 -57.29 -1.36
CA GLY A 669 -61.42 -58.35 -2.37
C GLY A 669 -60.23 -58.19 -3.33
#